data_AF-A0A843GQ26-F1
#
_entry.id   AF-A0A843GQ26-F1
#
_cell.length_a   1.000
_cell.length_b   1.000
_cell.length_c   1.000
_cell.angle_alpha   90.00
_cell.angle_beta   90.00
_cell.angle_gamma   90.00
#
_symmetry.space_group_name_H-M   'P 1'
#
loop_
_entity.id
_entity.type
_entity.pdbx_description
1 polymer ?
#
loop_
_entity_poly.entity_id
_entity_poly.type
_entity_poly.pdbx_seq_one_letter_code
_entity_poly.pdbx_strand_id
1 'polypeptide(L)'
;MIYYKKYSYHESKIIGKRNKKIDNNIYSFDIETTSYLKLDGKIYNASYYENLTKKEKERIEYYSIMYIWMFSINDIVYYGRTWKDLKEFLELLAENIPEKKIVFVHNLSYEFQFLRGVFDFRNVFARTQRKVMKCFLPYYNIEFHCTYFMTNIGLDKLANTFKLPVKKLVGNLDYDIIRVPTTKLTSKELAYCENDCLILYHYIKLELETYLQVNKIPITSTGKVRRELSDLVYKDIGYRRNMRKSINTDPHIYNLLLESYQGGYTHANWIYTDEILENVDSYDFTSSYPYVMVAYKYPATEFIKDNVKTVDDMYRLYAYLLVVRFKNLKCRYYNNFISSSKCRYIKGGKYDNGRLMSADEIEIVLTDVDFKFILKAYSCEYEIIESYSALYKYLPKLLINFILDKYVKKTELKGIESEEVNYNRVKAMFNSIYGMTCTNTIRNDVLYDNVKGWYEEELTNEKILELLEKERKKGFLSFSIGVWVTAYARNNLLSNLIKLDSHQVYADTDSLKLLNGYDKNIIDNYNKEVVERIEYVSKMLNIPIEKYSPKDIKGEKHLLGVFECETKKGDLFTYKRFITQGAKKYAVEDFSGNIKITVAGVPKKEGAKCLSKLEDFRDNLVFKSSITDKQTIVYLDEQLENELVDYQGNKYNNTDKTGACLIPCSYELGKSIEYANLISDESSKRAIYMEEIKNE
;
A
#
# COMPACT_ATOMS: atom_id res chain seq x y z
N MET A 1 23.76 -3.91 25.70
CA MET A 1 22.48 -3.89 26.43
C MET A 1 22.69 -3.92 27.94
N ILE A 2 21.85 -3.23 28.70
CA ILE A 2 21.96 -3.09 30.16
C ILE A 2 20.72 -3.70 30.83
N TYR A 3 20.90 -4.49 31.88
CA TYR A 3 19.76 -5.01 32.64
C TYR A 3 19.01 -3.87 33.34
N TYR A 4 17.68 -3.85 33.27
CA TYR A 4 16.86 -2.70 33.66
C TYR A 4 17.11 -2.22 35.10
N LYS A 5 17.45 -3.12 36.04
CA LYS A 5 17.75 -2.74 37.44
C LYS A 5 18.98 -1.84 37.60
N LYS A 6 19.80 -1.70 36.55
CA LYS A 6 20.93 -0.76 36.53
C LYS A 6 20.52 0.64 36.07
N TYR A 7 19.29 0.83 35.60
CA TYR A 7 18.75 2.16 35.36
C TYR A 7 18.54 2.88 36.69
N SER A 8 19.04 4.09 36.79
CA SER A 8 18.86 4.96 37.95
C SER A 8 18.30 6.32 37.54
N TYR A 9 18.89 6.93 36.51
CA TYR A 9 18.50 8.23 35.98
C TYR A 9 19.07 8.43 34.56
N HIS A 10 18.47 9.34 33.79
CA HIS A 10 19.04 9.88 32.56
C HIS A 10 18.67 11.37 32.42
N GLU A 11 19.48 12.13 31.70
CA GLU A 11 19.21 13.55 31.45
C GLU A 11 17.97 13.73 30.55
N SER A 12 16.93 14.39 31.06
CA SER A 12 15.73 14.70 30.29
C SER A 12 15.89 15.94 29.40
N LYS A 13 15.28 15.92 28.21
CA LYS A 13 15.22 17.06 27.29
C LYS A 13 13.80 17.62 27.24
N ILE A 14 13.37 18.21 28.34
CA ILE A 14 11.98 18.69 28.47
C ILE A 14 11.73 19.92 27.59
N ILE A 15 10.75 19.81 26.70
CA ILE A 15 10.32 20.90 25.81
C ILE A 15 8.80 21.09 25.88
N GLY A 16 8.34 22.28 25.52
CA GLY A 16 6.92 22.64 25.53
C GLY A 16 6.54 23.60 26.66
N LYS A 17 5.25 23.98 26.72
CA LYS A 17 4.73 24.94 27.70
C LYS A 17 3.59 24.31 28.52
N ARG A 18 3.56 24.61 29.82
CA ARG A 18 2.51 24.18 30.77
C ARG A 18 2.25 22.66 30.67
N ASN A 19 1.00 22.25 30.49
CA ASN A 19 0.56 20.85 30.49
C ASN A 19 0.87 20.09 29.19
N LYS A 20 1.68 20.65 28.29
CA LYS A 20 2.11 20.03 27.02
C LYS A 20 3.61 19.77 26.98
N LYS A 21 4.25 19.68 28.15
CA LYS A 21 5.65 19.30 28.26
C LYS A 21 5.84 17.85 27.84
N ILE A 22 6.88 17.62 27.05
CA ILE A 22 7.31 16.28 26.63
C ILE A 22 8.80 16.15 26.88
N ASP A 23 9.28 14.93 27.09
CA ASP A 23 10.70 14.65 26.97
C ASP A 23 11.06 14.39 25.50
N ASN A 24 11.99 15.18 24.97
CA ASN A 24 12.46 15.09 23.59
C ASN A 24 13.58 14.07 23.38
N ASN A 25 13.95 13.30 24.40
CA ASN A 25 14.78 12.11 24.22
C ASN A 25 14.12 11.12 23.25
N ILE A 26 14.94 10.34 22.55
CA ILE A 26 14.45 9.31 21.63
C ILE A 26 14.25 8.03 22.42
N TYR A 27 13.00 7.56 22.48
CA TYR A 27 12.68 6.30 23.11
C TYR A 27 12.28 5.27 22.08
N SER A 28 12.75 4.03 22.21
CA SER A 28 12.24 2.92 21.40
C SER A 28 11.90 1.71 22.27
N PHE A 29 10.99 0.88 21.78
CA PHE A 29 10.57 -0.33 22.47
C PHE A 29 10.38 -1.46 21.47
N ASP A 30 10.77 -2.65 21.89
CA ASP A 30 10.67 -3.87 21.11
C ASP A 30 10.56 -5.08 22.06
N ILE A 31 9.97 -6.17 21.59
CA ILE A 31 9.89 -7.43 22.35
C ILE A 31 10.29 -8.59 21.44
N GLU A 32 10.89 -9.62 22.04
CA GLU A 32 10.97 -10.91 21.38
C GLU A 32 10.07 -11.92 22.06
N THR A 33 9.43 -12.72 21.23
CA THR A 33 8.37 -13.64 21.63
C THR A 33 8.61 -15.00 21.01
N THR A 34 8.21 -16.04 21.73
CA THR A 34 8.14 -17.39 21.20
C THR A 34 6.71 -17.67 20.76
N SER A 35 6.53 -18.10 19.51
CA SER A 35 5.29 -18.70 19.02
C SER A 35 5.40 -20.22 19.09
N TYR A 36 4.40 -20.89 19.67
CA TYR A 36 4.40 -22.35 19.79
C TYR A 36 3.00 -22.92 19.65
N LEU A 37 2.94 -24.20 19.33
CA LEU A 37 1.71 -24.94 19.07
C LEU A 37 1.56 -26.04 20.11
N LYS A 38 0.31 -26.38 20.43
CA LYS A 38 -0.01 -27.51 21.29
C LYS A 38 -0.98 -28.45 20.57
N LEU A 39 -0.55 -29.69 20.37
CA LEU A 39 -1.37 -30.76 19.77
C LEU A 39 -1.39 -31.95 20.70
N ASP A 40 -2.57 -32.40 21.11
CA ASP A 40 -2.75 -33.62 21.90
C ASP A 40 -1.82 -33.66 23.15
N GLY A 41 -1.67 -32.51 23.82
CA GLY A 41 -0.84 -32.34 25.01
C GLY A 41 0.67 -32.14 24.76
N LYS A 42 1.14 -32.26 23.51
CA LYS A 42 2.54 -32.04 23.13
C LYS A 42 2.76 -30.64 22.58
N ILE A 43 3.93 -30.06 22.86
CA ILE A 43 4.32 -28.73 22.42
C ILE A 43 5.26 -28.84 21.22
N TYR A 44 5.02 -28.00 20.21
CA TYR A 44 5.82 -27.88 19.00
C TYR A 44 6.19 -26.42 18.75
N ASN A 45 7.32 -26.17 18.09
CA ASN A 45 7.59 -24.83 17.57
C ASN A 45 6.54 -24.48 16.50
N ALA A 46 6.21 -23.19 16.35
CA ALA A 46 5.31 -22.71 15.30
C ALA A 46 5.70 -23.13 13.88
N SER A 47 7.00 -23.30 13.58
CA SER A 47 7.44 -23.79 12.27
C SER A 47 7.00 -25.21 11.93
N TYR A 48 6.71 -26.03 12.94
CA TYR A 48 6.17 -27.38 12.75
C TYR A 48 4.78 -27.37 12.11
N TYR A 49 4.10 -26.21 12.07
CA TYR A 49 2.78 -26.06 11.43
C TYR A 49 2.74 -26.58 9.99
N GLU A 50 3.82 -26.44 9.22
CA GLU A 50 3.87 -26.93 7.84
C GLU A 50 3.84 -28.46 7.75
N ASN A 51 4.36 -29.15 8.76
CA ASN A 51 4.39 -30.61 8.82
C ASN A 51 3.06 -31.23 9.25
N LEU A 52 2.13 -30.42 9.76
CA LEU A 52 0.81 -30.88 10.21
C LEU A 52 -0.10 -31.21 9.04
N THR A 53 -0.81 -32.33 9.15
CA THR A 53 -1.92 -32.68 8.26
C THR A 53 -3.09 -31.71 8.45
N LYS A 54 -4.00 -31.66 7.47
CA LYS A 54 -5.20 -30.80 7.54
C LYS A 54 -6.02 -31.04 8.82
N LYS A 55 -6.20 -32.31 9.22
CA LYS A 55 -6.93 -32.71 10.43
C LYS A 55 -6.23 -32.31 11.73
N GLU A 56 -4.91 -32.20 11.72
CA GLU A 56 -4.14 -31.73 12.88
C GLU A 56 -4.21 -30.21 12.99
N LYS A 57 -4.14 -29.50 11.86
CA LYS A 57 -4.32 -28.03 11.81
C LYS A 57 -5.69 -27.58 12.31
N GLU A 58 -6.72 -28.41 12.18
CA GLU A 58 -8.06 -28.13 12.72
C GLU A 58 -8.17 -28.31 14.24
N ARG A 59 -7.26 -29.08 14.87
CA ARG A 59 -7.26 -29.39 16.31
C ARG A 59 -6.13 -28.70 17.08
N ILE A 60 -5.23 -28.02 16.39
CA ILE A 60 -4.05 -27.39 17.00
C ILE A 60 -4.45 -26.16 17.82
N GLU A 61 -3.86 -26.02 19.00
CA GLU A 61 -3.96 -24.80 19.80
C GLU A 61 -2.72 -23.93 19.57
N TYR A 62 -2.92 -22.61 19.50
CA TYR A 62 -1.88 -21.63 19.25
C TYR A 62 -1.55 -20.87 20.53
N TYR A 63 -0.26 -20.72 20.81
CA TYR A 63 0.22 -20.00 21.98
C TYR A 63 1.40 -19.08 21.63
N SER A 64 1.61 -18.09 22.48
CA SER A 64 2.77 -17.20 22.42
C SER A 64 3.17 -16.72 23.81
N ILE A 65 4.45 -16.34 23.96
CA ILE A 65 5.00 -15.78 25.19
C ILE A 65 6.10 -14.76 24.87
N MET A 66 6.11 -13.63 25.57
CA MET A 66 7.27 -12.71 25.56
C MET A 66 8.38 -13.26 26.46
N TYR A 67 9.60 -13.37 25.94
CA TYR A 67 10.75 -13.86 26.72
C TYR A 67 11.80 -12.80 27.00
N ILE A 68 11.78 -11.68 26.28
CA ILE A 68 12.60 -10.50 26.53
C ILE A 68 11.89 -9.26 25.98
N TRP A 69 12.01 -8.16 26.68
CA TRP A 69 11.64 -6.85 26.19
C TRP A 69 12.86 -5.93 26.20
N MET A 70 12.93 -5.03 25.24
CA MET A 70 13.98 -4.02 25.12
C MET A 70 13.34 -2.63 25.13
N PHE A 71 13.94 -1.72 25.87
CA PHE A 71 13.52 -0.33 25.92
C PHE A 71 14.76 0.56 25.83
N SER A 72 14.85 1.35 24.77
CA SER A 72 15.97 2.28 24.59
C SER A 72 15.64 3.68 25.09
N ILE A 73 16.64 4.31 25.71
CA ILE A 73 16.67 5.73 26.00
C ILE A 73 17.89 6.28 25.26
N ASN A 74 17.63 7.04 24.19
CA ASN A 74 18.62 7.37 23.18
C ASN A 74 19.32 6.09 22.66
N ASP A 75 20.65 6.05 22.71
CA ASP A 75 21.51 4.96 22.26
C ASP A 75 21.78 3.89 23.33
N ILE A 76 21.20 4.02 24.52
CA ILE A 76 21.33 3.02 25.60
C ILE A 76 20.09 2.13 25.59
N VAL A 77 20.29 0.82 25.41
CA VAL A 77 19.22 -0.18 25.41
C VAL A 77 19.17 -0.93 26.73
N TYR A 78 18.03 -0.81 27.43
CA TYR A 78 17.71 -1.58 28.62
C TYR A 78 16.88 -2.82 28.27
N TYR A 79 16.94 -3.86 29.12
CA TYR A 79 16.05 -5.02 28.98
C TYR A 79 15.67 -5.65 30.31
N GLY A 80 14.56 -6.39 30.25
CA GLY A 80 14.13 -7.34 31.25
C GLY A 80 13.53 -8.58 30.59
N ARG A 81 13.09 -9.53 31.41
CA ARG A 81 12.67 -10.86 30.95
C ARG A 81 11.20 -11.13 31.19
N THR A 82 10.57 -10.39 32.09
CA THR A 82 9.15 -10.57 32.46
C THR A 82 8.36 -9.28 32.31
N TRP A 83 7.03 -9.39 32.23
CA TRP A 83 6.15 -8.22 32.28
C TRP A 83 6.23 -7.47 33.61
N LYS A 84 6.55 -8.16 34.71
CA LYS A 84 6.81 -7.53 36.01
C LYS A 84 8.04 -6.63 35.94
N ASP A 85 9.11 -7.11 35.33
CA ASP A 85 10.33 -6.31 35.11
C ASP A 85 10.00 -5.05 34.30
N LEU A 86 9.16 -5.17 33.26
CA LEU A 86 8.75 -4.03 32.43
C LEU A 86 7.96 -3.01 33.26
N LYS A 87 7.00 -3.47 34.08
CA LYS A 87 6.23 -2.60 34.98
C LYS A 87 7.14 -1.83 35.91
N GLU A 88 8.04 -2.53 36.62
CA GLU A 88 9.01 -1.90 37.53
C GLU A 88 9.89 -0.87 36.81
N PHE A 89 10.36 -1.18 35.60
CA PHE A 89 11.16 -0.23 34.81
C PHE A 89 10.37 1.00 34.38
N LEU A 90 9.14 0.82 33.89
CA LEU A 90 8.28 1.94 33.46
C LEU A 90 7.83 2.80 34.64
N GLU A 91 7.61 2.21 35.83
CA GLU A 91 7.34 2.95 37.09
C GLU A 91 8.51 3.87 37.42
N LEU A 92 9.73 3.31 37.50
CA LEU A 92 10.94 4.09 37.78
C LEU A 92 11.18 5.19 36.73
N LEU A 93 10.93 4.89 35.46
CA LEU A 93 11.05 5.86 34.36
C LEU A 93 10.03 7.00 34.46
N ALA A 94 8.80 6.71 34.90
CA ALA A 94 7.74 7.69 35.08
C ALA A 94 7.95 8.55 36.34
N GLU A 95 8.48 7.98 37.42
CA GLU A 95 8.85 8.69 38.64
C GLU A 95 10.00 9.68 38.40
N ASN A 96 11.03 9.24 37.68
CA ASN A 96 12.17 10.11 37.34
C ASN A 96 11.76 11.25 36.41
N ILE A 97 10.99 10.95 35.36
CA ILE A 97 10.58 11.91 34.34
C ILE A 97 9.06 11.88 34.22
N PRO A 98 8.30 12.74 34.92
CA PRO A 98 6.83 12.71 34.87
C PRO A 98 6.26 13.20 33.52
N GLU A 99 7.05 13.93 32.73
CA GLU A 99 6.65 14.39 31.41
C GLU A 99 6.37 13.26 30.42
N LYS A 100 5.55 13.59 29.42
CA LYS A 100 5.11 12.64 28.41
C LYS A 100 6.27 12.18 27.54
N LYS A 101 6.37 10.88 27.31
CA LYS A 101 7.39 10.24 26.46
C LYS A 101 6.75 9.73 25.18
N ILE A 102 7.42 9.96 24.04
CA ILE A 102 7.02 9.38 22.75
C ILE A 102 7.95 8.19 22.48
N VAL A 103 7.37 6.98 22.48
CA VAL A 103 8.11 5.73 22.33
C VAL A 103 7.86 5.14 20.95
N PHE A 104 8.92 4.90 20.19
CA PHE A 104 8.84 4.39 18.83
C PHE A 104 8.95 2.88 18.79
N VAL A 105 8.01 2.22 18.11
CA VAL A 105 7.95 0.75 17.98
C VAL A 105 7.86 0.40 16.51
N HIS A 106 8.65 -0.57 16.03
CA HIS A 106 8.53 -1.04 14.66
C HIS A 106 7.40 -2.06 14.57
N ASN A 107 6.36 -1.76 13.78
CA ASN A 107 5.17 -2.61 13.67
C ASN A 107 4.34 -2.74 14.97
N LEU A 108 4.13 -1.63 15.70
CA LEU A 108 3.35 -1.51 16.95
C LEU A 108 2.09 -2.39 17.09
N SER A 109 1.43 -2.72 15.98
CA SER A 109 0.28 -3.62 15.98
C SER A 109 0.59 -5.01 16.55
N TYR A 110 1.81 -5.50 16.36
CA TYR A 110 2.28 -6.77 16.90
C TYR A 110 2.47 -6.66 18.41
N GLU A 111 3.29 -5.72 18.87
CA GLU A 111 3.60 -5.52 20.29
C GLU A 111 2.34 -5.14 21.08
N PHE A 112 1.44 -4.34 20.49
CA PHE A 112 0.17 -3.97 21.10
C PHE A 112 -0.68 -5.19 21.46
N GLN A 113 -0.65 -6.26 20.65
CA GLN A 113 -1.42 -7.47 20.95
C GLN A 113 -0.91 -8.19 22.21
N PHE A 114 0.37 -8.09 22.54
CA PHE A 114 0.91 -8.59 23.81
C PHE A 114 0.64 -7.59 24.94
N LEU A 115 0.97 -6.32 24.72
CA LEU A 115 0.86 -5.27 25.74
C LEU A 115 -0.56 -5.08 26.26
N ARG A 116 -1.59 -5.28 25.44
CA ARG A 116 -3.00 -5.11 25.83
C ARG A 116 -3.47 -6.11 26.90
N GLY A 117 -2.81 -7.25 27.05
CA GLY A 117 -3.07 -8.20 28.13
C GLY A 117 -2.40 -7.81 29.46
N VAL A 118 -1.51 -6.80 29.42
CA VAL A 118 -0.64 -6.39 30.52
C VAL A 118 -0.99 -5.00 31.04
N PHE A 119 -1.45 -4.11 30.15
CA PHE A 119 -1.69 -2.69 30.39
C PHE A 119 -3.00 -2.21 29.79
N ASP A 120 -3.59 -1.20 30.45
CA ASP A 120 -4.73 -0.45 29.90
C ASP A 120 -4.27 0.70 29.00
N PHE A 121 -4.87 0.77 27.82
CA PHE A 121 -4.60 1.82 26.84
C PHE A 121 -5.78 2.78 26.67
N ARG A 122 -5.45 4.02 26.27
CA ARG A 122 -6.39 5.04 25.81
C ARG A 122 -5.96 5.58 24.45
N ASN A 123 -6.87 6.25 23.75
CA ASN A 123 -6.59 6.91 22.47
C ASN A 123 -5.86 6.00 21.46
N VAL A 124 -6.26 4.73 21.40
CA VAL A 124 -5.72 3.76 20.43
C VAL A 124 -6.22 4.16 19.05
N PHE A 125 -5.31 4.64 18.21
CA PHE A 125 -5.63 5.09 16.87
C PHE A 125 -5.15 4.04 15.86
N ALA A 126 -6.10 3.43 15.16
CA ALA A 126 -5.84 2.36 14.20
C ALA A 126 -6.34 2.71 12.79
N ARG A 127 -5.73 2.11 11.78
CA ARG A 127 -6.14 2.32 10.38
C ARG A 127 -7.36 1.48 10.03
N THR A 128 -7.33 0.24 10.49
CA THR A 128 -8.36 -0.79 10.48
C THR A 128 -8.18 -1.56 11.78
N GLN A 129 -9.10 -2.46 12.13
CA GLN A 129 -8.91 -3.33 13.29
C GLN A 129 -7.51 -3.96 13.28
N ARG A 130 -6.85 -3.99 14.46
CA ARG A 130 -5.51 -4.55 14.67
C ARG A 130 -4.37 -3.91 13.87
N LYS A 131 -4.58 -2.72 13.28
CA LYS A 131 -3.54 -1.94 12.58
C LYS A 131 -3.27 -0.63 13.31
N VAL A 132 -2.72 -0.75 14.52
CA VAL A 132 -2.40 0.34 15.46
C VAL A 132 -1.29 1.23 14.91
N MET A 133 -1.59 2.53 14.80
CA MET A 133 -0.61 3.56 14.42
C MET A 133 -0.02 4.27 15.65
N LYS A 134 -0.84 4.48 16.68
CA LYS A 134 -0.41 5.01 17.98
C LYS A 134 -1.37 4.60 19.08
N CYS A 135 -0.90 4.55 20.31
CA CYS A 135 -1.73 4.35 21.50
C CYS A 135 -1.12 5.08 22.71
N PHE A 136 -1.95 5.45 23.69
CA PHE A 136 -1.51 6.13 24.90
C PHE A 136 -1.65 5.23 26.11
N LEU A 137 -0.56 5.09 26.86
CA LEU A 137 -0.46 4.36 28.11
C LEU A 137 -0.46 5.37 29.26
N PRO A 138 -1.65 5.64 29.86
CA PRO A 138 -1.85 6.80 30.72
C PRO A 138 -1.07 6.75 32.03
N TYR A 139 -0.97 5.57 32.67
CA TYR A 139 -0.32 5.43 33.98
C TYR A 139 1.15 5.84 33.96
N TYR A 140 1.85 5.56 32.86
CA TYR A 140 3.27 5.89 32.68
C TYR A 140 3.51 7.16 31.85
N ASN A 141 2.44 7.83 31.42
CA ASN A 141 2.48 8.98 30.51
C ASN A 141 3.29 8.71 29.22
N ILE A 142 3.10 7.53 28.61
CA ILE A 142 3.80 7.09 27.41
C ILE A 142 2.84 7.06 26.22
N GLU A 143 3.24 7.61 25.08
CA GLU A 143 2.53 7.43 23.81
C GLU A 143 3.40 6.64 22.84
N PHE A 144 2.92 5.47 22.43
CA PHE A 144 3.60 4.62 21.46
C PHE A 144 3.27 5.06 20.03
N HIS A 145 4.28 5.11 19.17
CA HIS A 145 4.18 5.48 17.75
C HIS A 145 4.76 4.37 16.88
N CYS A 146 4.01 3.96 15.86
CA CYS A 146 4.42 2.91 14.95
C CYS A 146 5.34 3.45 13.83
N THR A 147 6.62 3.07 13.85
CA THR A 147 7.57 3.51 12.81
C THR A 147 7.34 2.84 11.46
N TYR A 148 6.72 1.66 11.43
CA TYR A 148 6.35 0.99 10.18
C TYR A 148 5.35 1.83 9.37
N PHE A 149 4.37 2.49 10.00
CA PHE A 149 3.45 3.39 9.27
C PHE A 149 4.13 4.69 8.82
N MET A 150 5.21 5.12 9.49
CA MET A 150 5.98 6.30 9.11
C MET A 150 6.82 6.07 7.84
N THR A 151 7.18 4.82 7.53
CA THR A 151 8.11 4.47 6.44
C THR A 151 7.48 3.56 5.37
N ASN A 152 6.57 2.67 5.76
CA ASN A 152 6.10 1.49 5.00
C ASN A 152 7.23 0.55 4.56
N ILE A 153 8.29 0.45 5.37
CA ILE A 153 9.48 -0.36 5.09
C ILE A 153 9.76 -1.22 6.32
N GLY A 154 10.04 -2.51 6.12
CA GLY A 154 10.48 -3.41 7.20
C GLY A 154 11.84 -3.00 7.79
N LEU A 155 12.09 -3.38 9.04
CA LEU A 155 13.25 -2.89 9.80
C LEU A 155 14.60 -3.21 9.13
N ASP A 156 14.72 -4.39 8.51
CA ASP A 156 15.89 -4.84 7.75
C ASP A 156 16.23 -3.87 6.59
N LYS A 157 15.21 -3.51 5.81
CA LYS A 157 15.33 -2.60 4.67
C LYS A 157 15.47 -1.15 5.13
N LEU A 158 14.92 -0.80 6.29
CA LEU A 158 14.98 0.56 6.82
C LEU A 158 16.43 1.00 7.02
N ALA A 159 17.23 0.18 7.70
CA ALA A 159 18.65 0.47 7.94
C ALA A 159 19.43 0.72 6.64
N ASN A 160 19.21 -0.14 5.63
CA ASN A 160 19.86 -0.03 4.33
C ASN A 160 19.38 1.19 3.53
N THR A 161 18.07 1.43 3.50
CA THR A 161 17.44 2.51 2.70
C THR A 161 17.90 3.90 3.15
N PHE A 162 18.10 4.08 4.46
CA PHE A 162 18.52 5.35 5.05
C PHE A 162 20.00 5.38 5.41
N LYS A 163 20.79 4.38 4.99
CA LYS A 163 22.23 4.24 5.28
C LYS A 163 22.55 4.51 6.76
N LEU A 164 21.77 3.90 7.66
CA LEU A 164 21.97 4.06 9.10
C LEU A 164 23.30 3.42 9.52
N PRO A 165 23.97 3.92 10.58
CA PRO A 165 25.27 3.40 11.02
C PRO A 165 25.20 1.99 11.66
N VAL A 166 23.98 1.48 11.84
CA VAL A 166 23.69 0.16 12.40
C VAL A 166 22.88 -0.66 11.41
N LYS A 167 23.01 -1.99 11.47
CA LYS A 167 22.31 -2.94 10.61
C LYS A 167 21.58 -4.00 11.43
N LYS A 168 20.49 -4.52 10.89
CA LYS A 168 19.80 -5.68 11.47
C LYS A 168 20.72 -6.89 11.38
N LEU A 169 20.89 -7.62 12.49
CA LEU A 169 21.78 -8.78 12.57
C LEU A 169 21.06 -10.06 12.15
N VAL A 170 20.48 -10.08 10.94
CA VAL A 170 19.70 -11.21 10.43
C VAL A 170 20.46 -12.54 10.59
N GLY A 171 19.81 -13.55 11.16
CA GLY A 171 20.39 -14.86 11.45
C GLY A 171 21.04 -15.01 12.84
N ASN A 172 21.17 -13.93 13.62
CA ASN A 172 21.70 -14.03 14.99
C ASN A 172 20.66 -14.52 16.02
N LEU A 173 19.37 -14.51 15.66
CA LEU A 173 18.28 -15.03 16.47
C LEU A 173 17.51 -16.06 15.64
N ASP A 174 17.40 -17.27 16.18
CA ASP A 174 16.69 -18.38 15.55
C ASP A 174 15.28 -18.49 16.12
N TYR A 175 14.27 -18.14 15.33
CA TYR A 175 12.86 -18.16 15.74
C TYR A 175 12.26 -19.58 15.82
N ASP A 176 12.96 -20.61 15.33
CA ASP A 176 12.53 -22.02 15.41
C ASP A 176 12.86 -22.67 16.77
N ILE A 177 13.46 -21.90 17.67
CA ILE A 177 13.80 -22.34 19.03
C ILE A 177 12.83 -21.74 20.05
N ILE A 178 12.23 -22.61 20.87
CA ILE A 178 11.34 -22.21 21.96
C ILE A 178 12.17 -21.59 23.08
N ARG A 179 11.89 -20.32 23.42
CA ARG A 179 12.49 -19.58 24.53
C ARG A 179 11.44 -19.12 25.52
N VAL A 180 11.81 -19.11 26.79
CA VAL A 180 11.04 -18.59 27.92
C VAL A 180 11.81 -17.47 28.61
N PRO A 181 11.17 -16.68 29.49
CA PRO A 181 11.83 -15.64 30.27
C PRO A 181 13.12 -16.09 31.00
N THR A 182 13.19 -17.33 31.46
CA THR A 182 14.35 -17.90 32.16
C THR A 182 15.44 -18.46 31.24
N THR A 183 15.21 -18.54 29.93
CA THR A 183 16.21 -18.99 28.95
C THR A 183 17.43 -18.06 28.95
N LYS A 184 18.63 -18.63 29.06
CA LYS A 184 19.87 -17.86 28.93
C LYS A 184 20.13 -17.54 27.46
N LEU A 185 20.11 -16.26 27.10
CA LEU A 185 20.46 -15.80 25.76
C LEU A 185 21.97 -15.65 25.60
N THR A 186 22.45 -16.00 24.42
CA THR A 186 23.83 -15.78 23.99
C THR A 186 24.10 -14.30 23.71
N SER A 187 25.37 -13.92 23.68
CA SER A 187 25.78 -12.55 23.31
C SER A 187 25.34 -12.16 21.89
N LYS A 188 25.22 -13.12 20.97
CA LYS A 188 24.73 -12.87 19.59
C LYS A 188 23.25 -12.53 19.57
N GLU A 189 22.43 -13.27 20.31
CA GLU A 189 20.99 -13.02 20.43
C GLU A 189 20.73 -11.69 21.13
N LEU A 190 21.47 -11.38 22.20
CA LEU A 190 21.36 -10.09 22.87
C LEU A 190 21.79 -8.92 21.95
N ALA A 191 22.85 -9.10 21.15
CA ALA A 191 23.26 -8.08 20.18
C ALA A 191 22.21 -7.87 19.07
N TYR A 192 21.49 -8.92 18.68
CA TYR A 192 20.35 -8.80 17.75
C TYR A 192 19.25 -7.91 18.34
N CYS A 193 18.83 -8.24 19.56
CA CYS A 193 17.81 -7.48 20.30
C CYS A 193 18.21 -6.01 20.48
N GLU A 194 19.50 -5.76 20.79
CA GLU A 194 20.03 -4.41 20.95
C GLU A 194 19.95 -3.60 19.66
N ASN A 195 20.37 -4.20 18.55
CA ASN A 195 20.47 -3.51 17.27
C ASN A 195 19.10 -3.10 16.72
N ASP A 196 18.05 -3.86 16.97
CA ASP A 196 16.69 -3.51 16.51
C ASP A 196 16.21 -2.19 17.13
N CYS A 197 16.43 -1.97 18.42
CA CYS A 197 16.21 -0.68 19.08
C CYS A 197 17.13 0.43 18.54
N LEU A 198 18.42 0.14 18.33
CA LEU A 198 19.37 1.14 17.83
C LEU A 198 19.05 1.61 16.40
N ILE A 199 18.52 0.74 15.53
CA ILE A 199 18.04 1.12 14.20
C ILE A 199 16.95 2.18 14.33
N LEU A 200 15.99 1.99 15.24
CA LEU A 200 14.94 2.97 15.49
C LEU A 200 15.51 4.28 16.05
N TYR A 201 16.46 4.21 17.00
CA TYR A 201 17.15 5.40 17.51
C TYR A 201 17.77 6.23 16.38
N HIS A 202 18.57 5.60 15.51
CA HIS A 202 19.24 6.30 14.42
C HIS A 202 18.27 6.84 13.37
N TYR A 203 17.21 6.11 13.04
CA TYR A 203 16.18 6.59 12.13
C TYR A 203 15.43 7.80 12.70
N ILE A 204 15.02 7.77 13.96
CA ILE A 204 14.32 8.90 14.59
C ILE A 204 15.26 10.11 14.74
N LYS A 205 16.55 9.88 15.00
CA LYS A 205 17.57 10.94 15.02
C LYS A 205 17.65 11.66 13.66
N LEU A 206 17.62 10.91 12.56
CA LEU A 206 17.56 11.46 11.19
C LEU A 206 16.27 12.26 10.95
N GLU A 207 15.13 11.79 11.45
CA GLU A 207 13.85 12.52 11.34
C GLU A 207 13.85 13.83 12.15
N LEU A 208 14.53 13.85 13.29
CA LEU A 208 14.66 15.05 14.13
C LEU A 208 15.49 16.17 13.48
N GLU A 209 16.35 15.87 12.51
CA GLU A 209 17.02 16.91 11.70
C GLU A 209 16.01 17.79 10.96
N THR A 210 14.83 17.24 10.64
CA THR A 210 13.75 17.96 9.95
C THR A 210 12.70 18.48 10.91
N TYR A 211 12.26 17.67 11.87
CA TYR A 211 11.11 18.00 12.71
C TYR A 211 11.47 18.63 14.06
N LEU A 212 12.74 18.58 14.46
CA LEU A 212 13.34 19.12 15.70
C LEU A 212 12.80 18.52 17.02
N GLN A 213 11.54 18.06 17.04
CA GLN A 213 10.85 17.54 18.21
C GLN A 213 10.16 16.21 17.90
N VAL A 214 10.25 15.23 18.80
CA VAL A 214 9.72 13.87 18.59
C VAL A 214 8.20 13.86 18.39
N ASN A 215 7.45 14.68 19.14
CA ASN A 215 5.99 14.81 18.98
C ASN A 215 5.57 15.55 17.70
N LYS A 216 6.51 16.17 16.99
CA LYS A 216 6.25 16.78 15.68
C LYS A 216 6.46 15.78 14.58
N ILE A 217 7.09 14.62 14.77
CA ILE A 217 7.24 13.68 13.66
C ILE A 217 5.85 13.15 13.23
N PRO A 218 5.46 13.25 11.94
CA PRO A 218 4.21 12.67 11.45
C PRO A 218 4.17 11.15 11.58
N ILE A 219 3.05 10.61 12.07
CA ILE A 219 2.87 9.17 12.32
C ILE A 219 2.69 8.31 11.05
N THR A 220 2.63 8.92 9.87
CA THR A 220 2.48 8.23 8.58
C THR A 220 3.33 8.87 7.50
N SER A 221 3.77 8.09 6.50
CA SER A 221 4.51 8.61 5.34
C SER A 221 3.70 9.66 4.55
N THR A 222 2.40 9.42 4.34
CA THR A 222 1.47 10.38 3.73
C THR A 222 1.27 11.60 4.61
N GLY A 223 1.30 11.45 5.94
CA GLY A 223 1.27 12.53 6.92
C GLY A 223 2.43 13.51 6.79
N LYS A 224 3.62 13.04 6.37
CA LYS A 224 4.79 13.91 6.11
C LYS A 224 4.53 14.87 4.95
N VAL A 225 4.11 14.33 3.80
CA VAL A 225 3.77 15.13 2.61
C VAL A 225 2.56 16.02 2.85
N ARG A 226 1.54 15.48 3.55
CA ARG A 226 0.33 16.23 3.91
C ARG A 226 0.66 17.45 4.75
N ARG A 227 1.59 17.33 5.70
CA ARG A 227 1.99 18.47 6.53
C ARG A 227 2.69 19.54 5.70
N GLU A 228 3.66 19.16 4.89
CA GLU A 228 4.39 20.10 4.04
C GLU A 228 3.46 20.87 3.11
N LEU A 229 2.53 20.17 2.44
CA LEU A 229 1.50 20.83 1.64
C LEU A 229 0.57 21.68 2.51
N SER A 230 0.14 21.18 3.68
CA SER A 230 -0.74 21.91 4.60
C SER A 230 -0.12 23.24 5.03
N ASP A 231 1.16 23.24 5.41
CA ASP A 231 1.87 24.44 5.83
C ASP A 231 1.99 25.46 4.69
N LEU A 232 2.18 24.97 3.46
CA LEU A 232 2.21 25.79 2.24
C LEU A 232 0.83 26.40 1.91
N VAL A 233 -0.24 25.60 1.94
CA VAL A 233 -1.58 26.03 1.52
C VAL A 233 -2.37 26.74 2.62
N TYR A 234 -2.01 26.57 3.89
CA TYR A 234 -2.76 27.13 5.02
C TYR A 234 -2.92 28.65 4.90
N LYS A 235 -1.87 29.32 4.43
CA LYS A 235 -1.79 30.77 4.22
C LYS A 235 -2.32 31.23 2.86
N ASP A 236 -2.51 30.33 1.90
CA ASP A 236 -3.03 30.66 0.57
C ASP A 236 -4.57 30.62 0.55
N ILE A 237 -5.17 31.80 0.75
CA ILE A 237 -6.63 31.99 0.73
C ILE A 237 -7.22 31.61 -0.64
N GLY A 238 -6.51 31.90 -1.73
CA GLY A 238 -6.96 31.62 -3.10
C GLY A 238 -7.06 30.11 -3.35
N TYR A 239 -6.02 29.38 -2.98
CA TYR A 239 -5.99 27.92 -3.00
C TYR A 239 -7.15 27.34 -2.19
N ARG A 240 -7.28 27.74 -0.93
CA ARG A 240 -8.30 27.18 -0.03
C ARG A 240 -9.69 27.46 -0.56
N ARG A 241 -9.97 28.68 -1.02
CA ARG A 241 -11.24 29.05 -1.65
C ARG A 241 -11.57 28.18 -2.86
N ASN A 242 -10.61 27.88 -3.72
CA ASN A 242 -10.80 27.00 -4.86
C ASN A 242 -11.09 25.56 -4.42
N MET A 243 -10.39 25.05 -3.40
CA MET A 243 -10.65 23.72 -2.84
C MET A 243 -12.00 23.64 -2.12
N ARG A 244 -12.43 24.66 -1.36
CA ARG A 244 -13.75 24.65 -0.70
C ARG A 244 -14.89 24.46 -1.70
N LYS A 245 -14.75 25.06 -2.88
CA LYS A 245 -15.77 24.97 -3.93
C LYS A 245 -15.89 23.57 -4.52
N SER A 246 -14.84 22.74 -4.48
CA SER A 246 -14.82 21.40 -5.09
C SER A 246 -15.10 20.26 -4.11
N ILE A 247 -15.29 20.56 -2.81
CA ILE A 247 -15.57 19.56 -1.78
C ILE A 247 -17.09 19.36 -1.70
N ASN A 248 -17.53 18.16 -2.08
CA ASN A 248 -18.93 17.75 -1.98
C ASN A 248 -19.35 17.58 -0.53
N THR A 249 -20.49 18.17 -0.15
CA THR A 249 -21.05 17.99 1.20
C THR A 249 -22.40 17.29 1.22
N ASP A 250 -22.89 16.86 0.06
CA ASP A 250 -24.01 15.92 -0.07
C ASP A 250 -23.52 14.47 0.17
N PRO A 251 -24.06 13.75 1.18
CA PRO A 251 -23.67 12.37 1.50
C PRO A 251 -23.93 11.38 0.36
N HIS A 252 -25.01 11.55 -0.40
CA HIS A 252 -25.34 10.66 -1.52
C HIS A 252 -24.28 10.79 -2.61
N ILE A 253 -23.95 12.01 -3.02
CA ILE A 253 -22.88 12.28 -4.00
C ILE A 253 -21.53 11.77 -3.48
N TYR A 254 -21.26 11.93 -2.18
CA TYR A 254 -20.03 11.42 -1.58
C TYR A 254 -19.93 9.88 -1.67
N ASN A 255 -21.03 9.17 -1.42
CA ASN A 255 -21.09 7.71 -1.58
C ASN A 255 -20.88 7.31 -3.05
N LEU A 256 -21.49 8.02 -4.01
CA LEU A 256 -21.24 7.81 -5.44
C LEU A 256 -19.75 8.01 -5.81
N LEU A 257 -19.06 8.97 -5.18
CA LEU A 257 -17.61 9.15 -5.36
C LEU A 257 -16.79 7.98 -4.79
N LEU A 258 -17.21 7.40 -3.66
CA LEU A 258 -16.57 6.21 -3.09
C LEU A 258 -16.78 4.98 -3.98
N GLU A 259 -17.98 4.81 -4.53
CA GLU A 259 -18.32 3.70 -5.40
C GLU A 259 -17.62 3.77 -6.76
N SER A 260 -17.56 4.95 -7.36
CA SER A 260 -16.84 5.18 -8.63
C SER A 260 -15.32 5.10 -8.49
N TYR A 261 -14.77 5.21 -7.27
CA TYR A 261 -13.34 5.09 -7.05
C TYR A 261 -12.83 3.68 -7.38
N GLN A 262 -11.85 3.60 -8.27
CA GLN A 262 -11.14 2.36 -8.61
C GLN A 262 -9.63 2.59 -8.60
N GLY A 263 -8.85 1.54 -8.34
CA GLY A 263 -7.38 1.61 -8.38
C GLY A 263 -6.83 1.59 -9.81
N GLY A 264 -5.58 1.15 -9.96
CA GLY A 264 -4.99 0.83 -11.27
C GLY A 264 -5.64 -0.40 -11.92
N TYR A 265 -5.42 -0.57 -13.22
CA TYR A 265 -5.82 -1.77 -13.96
C TYR A 265 -4.67 -2.79 -13.91
N THR A 266 -4.95 -3.98 -13.38
CA THR A 266 -4.00 -5.10 -13.38
C THR A 266 -4.72 -6.34 -13.88
N HIS A 267 -4.26 -6.91 -14.99
CA HIS A 267 -4.91 -8.06 -15.61
C HIS A 267 -3.96 -8.81 -16.55
N ALA A 268 -4.16 -10.11 -16.66
CA ALA A 268 -3.53 -10.95 -17.67
C ALA A 268 -4.54 -11.19 -18.79
N ASN A 269 -4.11 -11.06 -20.04
CA ASN A 269 -4.98 -11.38 -21.15
C ASN A 269 -5.18 -12.91 -21.20
N TRP A 270 -6.42 -13.34 -21.01
CA TRP A 270 -6.77 -14.74 -20.80
C TRP A 270 -6.44 -15.64 -21.99
N ILE A 271 -6.38 -15.10 -23.22
CA ILE A 271 -5.99 -15.86 -24.41
C ILE A 271 -4.52 -16.31 -24.39
N TYR A 272 -3.69 -15.60 -23.61
CA TYR A 272 -2.25 -15.85 -23.47
C TYR A 272 -1.86 -16.49 -22.14
N THR A 273 -2.81 -16.60 -21.22
CA THR A 273 -2.57 -17.25 -19.92
C THR A 273 -2.24 -18.73 -20.12
N ASP A 274 -1.31 -19.25 -19.32
CA ASP A 274 -0.75 -20.60 -19.40
C ASP A 274 0.17 -20.88 -20.62
N GLU A 275 0.35 -19.92 -21.53
CA GLU A 275 1.24 -20.06 -22.67
C GLU A 275 2.61 -19.43 -22.41
N ILE A 276 3.68 -20.07 -22.90
CA ILE A 276 5.03 -19.49 -22.92
C ILE A 276 5.16 -18.69 -24.21
N LEU A 277 5.30 -17.39 -24.05
CA LEU A 277 5.43 -16.44 -25.13
C LEU A 277 6.88 -16.03 -25.30
N GLU A 278 7.34 -15.89 -26.53
CA GLU A 278 8.70 -15.45 -26.83
C GLU A 278 8.73 -13.98 -27.23
N ASN A 279 9.85 -13.30 -26.94
CA ASN A 279 10.13 -11.94 -27.39
C ASN A 279 9.04 -10.93 -26.99
N VAL A 280 8.91 -10.72 -25.68
CA VAL A 280 7.91 -9.82 -25.08
C VAL A 280 8.59 -8.52 -24.63
N ASP A 281 8.05 -7.39 -25.06
CA ASP A 281 8.47 -6.07 -24.60
C ASP A 281 7.68 -5.62 -23.38
N SER A 282 8.32 -4.83 -22.53
CA SER A 282 7.72 -4.21 -21.35
C SER A 282 7.85 -2.70 -21.48
N TYR A 283 6.71 -2.02 -21.39
CA TYR A 283 6.64 -0.57 -21.35
C TYR A 283 6.04 -0.13 -20.02
N ASP A 284 6.58 0.95 -19.46
CA ASP A 284 6.14 1.57 -18.20
C ASP A 284 5.99 3.10 -18.35
N PHE A 285 4.93 3.67 -17.79
CA PHE A 285 4.79 5.13 -17.76
C PHE A 285 5.74 5.76 -16.75
N THR A 286 6.40 6.85 -17.15
CA THR A 286 7.24 7.64 -16.24
C THR A 286 6.38 8.44 -15.25
N SER A 287 6.20 7.90 -14.05
CA SER A 287 5.45 8.56 -12.96
C SER A 287 3.99 8.92 -13.35
N SER A 288 3.22 7.90 -13.74
CA SER A 288 1.83 8.00 -14.25
C SER A 288 0.90 8.92 -13.43
N TYR A 289 0.74 8.68 -12.12
CA TYR A 289 -0.17 9.50 -11.30
C TYR A 289 0.27 10.97 -11.19
N PRO A 290 1.54 11.30 -10.90
CA PRO A 290 2.03 12.68 -10.95
C PRO A 290 1.79 13.38 -12.29
N TYR A 291 2.00 12.69 -13.42
CA TYR A 291 1.73 13.24 -14.74
C TYR A 291 0.27 13.68 -14.90
N VAL A 292 -0.68 12.80 -14.59
CA VAL A 292 -2.10 13.17 -14.73
C VAL A 292 -2.48 14.32 -13.80
N MET A 293 -1.92 14.37 -12.59
CA MET A 293 -2.17 15.46 -11.63
C MET A 293 -1.77 16.83 -12.15
N VAL A 294 -0.66 16.92 -12.90
CA VAL A 294 -0.13 18.20 -13.39
C VAL A 294 -0.64 18.58 -14.78
N ALA A 295 -1.14 17.63 -15.56
CA ALA A 295 -1.49 17.83 -16.98
C ALA A 295 -3.00 17.75 -17.30
N TYR A 296 -3.87 17.37 -16.35
CA TYR A 296 -5.31 17.17 -16.60
C TYR A 296 -6.19 18.12 -15.77
N LYS A 297 -7.47 18.20 -16.15
CA LYS A 297 -8.49 18.98 -15.44
C LYS A 297 -9.31 18.08 -14.51
N TYR A 298 -9.78 18.65 -13.42
CA TYR A 298 -10.46 17.98 -12.32
C TYR A 298 -11.77 18.69 -11.96
N PRO A 299 -12.73 17.99 -11.30
CA PRO A 299 -13.91 18.61 -10.72
C PRO A 299 -13.50 19.74 -9.77
N ALA A 300 -13.85 20.98 -10.12
CA ALA A 300 -13.43 22.18 -9.41
C ALA A 300 -14.60 22.91 -8.71
N THR A 301 -15.80 22.37 -8.85
CA THR A 301 -17.01 22.74 -8.10
C THR A 301 -17.62 21.50 -7.47
N GLU A 302 -18.58 21.70 -6.57
CA GLU A 302 -19.49 20.66 -6.13
C GLU A 302 -20.25 20.11 -7.33
N PHE A 303 -20.55 18.82 -7.25
CA PHE A 303 -21.42 18.14 -8.18
C PHE A 303 -22.84 18.59 -7.91
N ILE A 304 -23.51 19.07 -8.95
CA ILE A 304 -24.92 19.41 -8.93
C ILE A 304 -25.67 18.39 -9.78
N LYS A 305 -26.93 18.11 -9.42
CA LYS A 305 -27.77 17.21 -10.21
C LYS A 305 -27.91 17.76 -11.62
N ASP A 306 -27.70 16.88 -12.59
CA ASP A 306 -27.78 17.14 -14.02
C ASP A 306 -28.79 16.17 -14.66
N ASN A 307 -29.17 16.42 -15.91
CA ASN A 307 -30.14 15.62 -16.66
C ASN A 307 -29.56 15.10 -17.99
N VAL A 308 -28.29 14.69 -17.98
CA VAL A 308 -27.62 14.07 -19.14
C VAL A 308 -28.24 12.70 -19.39
N LYS A 309 -28.62 12.42 -20.64
CA LYS A 309 -29.17 11.12 -21.05
C LYS A 309 -28.23 10.35 -21.95
N THR A 310 -27.39 11.06 -22.70
CA THR A 310 -26.45 10.50 -23.67
C THR A 310 -25.07 11.12 -23.52
N VAL A 311 -24.07 10.50 -24.15
CA VAL A 311 -22.71 11.06 -24.18
C VAL A 311 -22.65 12.44 -24.87
N ASP A 312 -23.55 12.71 -25.82
CA ASP A 312 -23.60 13.96 -26.57
C ASP A 312 -24.13 15.13 -25.74
N ASP A 313 -24.93 14.84 -24.70
CA ASP A 313 -25.37 15.84 -23.74
C ASP A 313 -24.22 16.31 -22.81
N MET A 314 -23.07 15.61 -22.82
CA MET A 314 -21.94 15.89 -21.93
C MET A 314 -21.03 16.98 -22.50
N TYR A 315 -21.13 18.18 -21.96
CA TYR A 315 -20.26 19.29 -22.32
C TYR A 315 -18.82 19.10 -21.82
N ARG A 316 -17.83 19.32 -22.69
CA ARG A 316 -16.38 19.17 -22.39
C ARG A 316 -15.87 20.03 -21.22
N LEU A 317 -16.63 21.05 -20.83
CA LEU A 317 -16.32 21.94 -19.70
C LEU A 317 -16.66 21.33 -18.33
N TYR A 318 -17.36 20.20 -18.29
CA TYR A 318 -17.84 19.57 -17.06
C TYR A 318 -17.30 18.14 -16.89
N ALA A 319 -16.99 17.81 -15.65
CA ALA A 319 -16.82 16.45 -15.16
C ALA A 319 -18.19 15.88 -14.82
N TYR A 320 -18.39 14.59 -15.05
CA TYR A 320 -19.66 13.94 -14.71
C TYR A 320 -19.47 12.71 -13.81
N LEU A 321 -20.37 12.57 -12.86
CA LEU A 321 -20.53 11.38 -12.02
C LEU A 321 -21.88 10.76 -12.36
N LEU A 322 -21.87 9.51 -12.80
CA LEU A 322 -23.00 8.87 -13.45
C LEU A 322 -23.34 7.55 -12.74
N VAL A 323 -24.63 7.31 -12.51
CA VAL A 323 -25.15 5.96 -12.23
C VAL A 323 -25.73 5.44 -13.53
N VAL A 324 -25.13 4.38 -14.07
CA VAL A 324 -25.45 3.87 -15.40
C VAL A 324 -25.87 2.41 -15.31
N ARG A 325 -26.96 2.10 -16.00
CA ARG A 325 -27.38 0.72 -16.26
C ARG A 325 -27.02 0.36 -17.69
N PHE A 326 -26.31 -0.73 -17.86
CA PHE A 326 -26.01 -1.29 -19.18
C PHE A 326 -26.83 -2.55 -19.39
N LYS A 327 -27.29 -2.76 -20.63
CA LYS A 327 -27.96 -3.99 -21.08
C LYS A 327 -27.23 -4.57 -22.27
N ASN A 328 -27.31 -5.90 -22.42
CA ASN A 328 -26.68 -6.63 -23.52
C ASN A 328 -25.18 -6.32 -23.65
N LEU A 329 -24.49 -6.17 -22.51
CA LEU A 329 -23.09 -5.78 -22.44
C LEU A 329 -22.19 -6.90 -22.97
N LYS A 330 -21.34 -6.60 -23.95
CA LYS A 330 -20.34 -7.53 -24.51
C LYS A 330 -19.03 -6.81 -24.81
N CYS A 331 -17.91 -7.32 -24.31
CA CYS A 331 -16.61 -6.74 -24.60
C CYS A 331 -16.27 -6.88 -26.09
N ARG A 332 -15.72 -5.83 -26.70
CA ARG A 332 -15.25 -5.85 -28.10
C ARG A 332 -13.84 -6.42 -28.24
N TYR A 333 -13.15 -6.65 -27.12
CA TYR A 333 -11.72 -6.94 -27.03
C TYR A 333 -11.47 -8.26 -26.29
N TYR A 334 -10.27 -8.81 -26.45
CA TYR A 334 -9.82 -9.98 -25.70
C TYR A 334 -9.63 -9.63 -24.21
N ASN A 335 -9.12 -8.44 -23.91
CA ASN A 335 -9.08 -7.93 -22.54
C ASN A 335 -10.45 -7.47 -22.03
N ASN A 336 -10.65 -7.61 -20.72
CA ASN A 336 -11.91 -7.27 -20.05
C ASN A 336 -11.67 -6.25 -18.93
N PHE A 337 -12.50 -5.20 -18.88
CA PHE A 337 -12.15 -3.98 -18.15
C PHE A 337 -13.00 -3.74 -16.90
N ILE A 338 -14.30 -4.06 -16.93
CA ILE A 338 -15.20 -3.78 -15.81
C ILE A 338 -14.99 -4.82 -14.71
N SER A 339 -14.62 -4.39 -13.50
CA SER A 339 -14.50 -5.28 -12.33
C SER A 339 -15.89 -5.61 -11.79
N SER A 340 -16.19 -6.90 -11.61
CA SER A 340 -17.48 -7.35 -11.07
C SER A 340 -17.76 -6.79 -9.67
N SER A 341 -16.73 -6.69 -8.84
CA SER A 341 -16.79 -6.11 -7.49
C SER A 341 -17.11 -4.60 -7.44
N LYS A 342 -17.18 -3.94 -8.61
CA LYS A 342 -17.56 -2.52 -8.74
C LYS A 342 -18.97 -2.32 -9.28
N CYS A 343 -19.66 -3.39 -9.66
CA CYS A 343 -21.05 -3.33 -10.04
C CYS A 343 -21.93 -3.44 -8.79
N ARG A 344 -22.98 -2.60 -8.72
CA ARG A 344 -24.05 -2.72 -7.72
C ARG A 344 -24.90 -3.96 -7.95
N TYR A 345 -25.05 -4.30 -9.22
CA TYR A 345 -25.93 -5.35 -9.70
C TYR A 345 -25.33 -5.97 -10.95
N ILE A 346 -25.43 -7.30 -11.08
CA ILE A 346 -25.04 -8.05 -12.27
C ILE A 346 -26.07 -9.16 -12.51
N LYS A 347 -26.57 -9.25 -13.75
CA LYS A 347 -27.41 -10.34 -14.24
C LYS A 347 -26.75 -11.02 -15.43
N GLY A 348 -26.70 -12.36 -15.41
CA GLY A 348 -26.15 -13.16 -16.51
C GLY A 348 -24.66 -12.91 -16.79
N GLY A 349 -23.88 -12.52 -15.77
CA GLY A 349 -22.46 -12.18 -15.93
C GLY A 349 -21.60 -13.37 -16.33
N LYS A 350 -20.71 -13.16 -17.31
CA LYS A 350 -19.58 -14.05 -17.64
C LYS A 350 -18.27 -13.34 -17.33
N TYR A 351 -17.34 -14.05 -16.70
CA TYR A 351 -16.17 -13.42 -16.11
C TYR A 351 -14.83 -13.96 -16.64
N ASP A 352 -13.88 -13.05 -16.77
CA ASP A 352 -12.46 -13.29 -16.97
C ASP A 352 -11.74 -12.84 -15.68
N ASN A 353 -11.47 -13.79 -14.78
CA ASN A 353 -10.80 -13.56 -13.50
C ASN A 353 -11.39 -12.36 -12.71
N GLY A 354 -12.72 -12.31 -12.62
CA GLY A 354 -13.46 -11.24 -11.94
C GLY A 354 -13.72 -9.97 -12.77
N ARG A 355 -13.28 -9.91 -14.03
CA ARG A 355 -13.66 -8.86 -14.99
C ARG A 355 -14.81 -9.33 -15.87
N LEU A 356 -15.76 -8.46 -16.20
CA LEU A 356 -16.92 -8.81 -17.02
C LEU A 356 -16.56 -8.89 -18.50
N MET A 357 -16.76 -10.07 -19.09
CA MET A 357 -16.73 -10.29 -20.54
C MET A 357 -18.06 -9.90 -21.17
N SER A 358 -19.15 -10.35 -20.55
CA SER A 358 -20.51 -10.02 -20.96
C SER A 358 -21.47 -10.07 -19.78
N ALA A 359 -22.61 -9.40 -19.89
CA ALA A 359 -23.72 -9.50 -18.95
C ALA A 359 -25.03 -9.10 -19.63
N ASP A 360 -26.13 -9.68 -19.19
CA ASP A 360 -27.47 -9.27 -19.65
C ASP A 360 -27.79 -7.86 -19.17
N GLU A 361 -27.44 -7.58 -17.91
CA GLU A 361 -27.66 -6.29 -17.27
C GLU A 361 -26.64 -6.03 -16.15
N ILE A 362 -26.12 -4.81 -16.07
CA ILE A 362 -25.33 -4.34 -14.92
C ILE A 362 -25.73 -2.94 -14.51
N GLU A 363 -25.54 -2.61 -13.24
CA GLU A 363 -25.60 -1.23 -12.73
C GLU A 363 -24.27 -0.86 -12.08
N ILE A 364 -23.71 0.30 -12.45
CA ILE A 364 -22.39 0.75 -12.01
C ILE A 364 -22.32 2.27 -11.90
N VAL A 365 -21.52 2.77 -10.95
CA VAL A 365 -21.21 4.20 -10.81
C VAL A 365 -19.89 4.52 -11.51
N LEU A 366 -19.89 5.51 -12.39
CA LEU A 366 -18.78 5.83 -13.28
C LEU A 366 -18.46 7.32 -13.28
N THR A 367 -17.18 7.64 -13.47
CA THR A 367 -16.78 8.97 -13.92
C THR A 367 -17.06 9.14 -15.41
N ASP A 368 -17.09 10.37 -15.92
CA ASP A 368 -17.17 10.61 -17.36
C ASP A 368 -16.02 9.98 -18.15
N VAL A 369 -14.85 9.89 -17.54
CA VAL A 369 -13.65 9.27 -18.15
C VAL A 369 -13.86 7.77 -18.31
N ASP A 370 -14.27 7.08 -17.25
CA ASP A 370 -14.52 5.63 -17.28
C ASP A 370 -15.73 5.29 -18.16
N PHE A 371 -16.79 6.11 -18.13
CA PHE A 371 -17.98 5.92 -18.96
C PHE A 371 -17.65 5.97 -20.45
N LYS A 372 -16.93 7.02 -20.89
CA LYS A 372 -16.48 7.15 -22.29
C LYS A 372 -15.57 6.01 -22.71
N PHE A 373 -14.76 5.48 -21.80
CA PHE A 373 -13.93 4.31 -22.09
C PHE A 373 -14.78 3.05 -22.26
N ILE A 374 -15.75 2.80 -21.36
CA ILE A 374 -16.63 1.63 -21.45
C ILE A 374 -17.42 1.62 -22.75
N LEU A 375 -17.94 2.76 -23.21
CA LEU A 375 -18.64 2.85 -24.50
C LEU A 375 -17.75 2.51 -25.71
N LYS A 376 -16.43 2.67 -25.59
CA LYS A 376 -15.47 2.23 -26.62
C LYS A 376 -15.13 0.75 -26.50
N ALA A 377 -15.04 0.27 -25.26
CA ALA A 377 -14.59 -1.07 -24.93
C ALA A 377 -15.68 -2.15 -25.10
N TYR A 378 -16.95 -1.78 -24.93
CA TYR A 378 -18.07 -2.69 -24.94
C TYR A 378 -19.10 -2.31 -26.01
N SER A 379 -19.78 -3.31 -26.56
CA SER A 379 -21.05 -3.14 -27.25
C SER A 379 -22.17 -3.33 -26.22
N CYS A 380 -23.07 -2.36 -26.11
CA CYS A 380 -24.11 -2.33 -25.10
C CYS A 380 -25.18 -1.28 -25.41
N GLU A 381 -26.37 -1.51 -24.86
CA GLU A 381 -27.36 -0.46 -24.61
C GLU A 381 -27.10 0.13 -23.22
N TYR A 382 -27.41 1.41 -23.01
CA TYR A 382 -27.25 2.04 -21.70
C TYR A 382 -28.38 3.00 -21.36
N GLU A 383 -28.61 3.16 -20.06
CA GLU A 383 -29.51 4.14 -19.46
C GLU A 383 -28.75 4.88 -18.35
N ILE A 384 -28.68 6.21 -18.44
CA ILE A 384 -28.17 7.05 -17.34
C ILE A 384 -29.32 7.28 -16.35
N ILE A 385 -29.23 6.62 -15.19
CA ILE A 385 -30.25 6.67 -14.13
C ILE A 385 -30.11 7.97 -13.35
N GLU A 386 -28.89 8.32 -12.96
CA GLU A 386 -28.55 9.55 -12.26
C GLU A 386 -27.33 10.19 -12.90
N SER A 387 -27.33 11.51 -13.01
CA SER A 387 -26.18 12.28 -13.48
C SER A 387 -25.94 13.49 -12.61
N TYR A 388 -24.67 13.77 -12.35
CA TYR A 388 -24.23 14.96 -11.64
C TYR A 388 -23.04 15.57 -12.37
N SER A 389 -22.96 16.90 -12.41
CA SER A 389 -21.89 17.61 -13.11
C SER A 389 -21.18 18.64 -12.24
N ALA A 390 -19.88 18.85 -12.53
CA ALA A 390 -19.03 19.83 -11.88
C ALA A 390 -18.08 20.46 -12.90
N LEU A 391 -17.72 21.74 -12.75
CA LEU A 391 -16.83 22.41 -13.70
C LEU A 391 -15.43 21.81 -13.69
N TYR A 392 -14.88 21.53 -14.87
CA TYR A 392 -13.49 21.11 -15.03
C TYR A 392 -12.53 22.29 -14.96
N LYS A 393 -11.54 22.22 -14.06
CA LYS A 393 -10.37 23.13 -14.06
C LYS A 393 -9.09 22.38 -13.74
N TYR A 394 -7.96 22.94 -14.15
CA TYR A 394 -6.67 22.45 -13.65
C TYR A 394 -6.57 22.61 -12.14
N LEU A 395 -5.77 21.76 -11.51
CA LEU A 395 -5.44 21.92 -10.10
C LEU A 395 -4.83 23.33 -9.86
N PRO A 396 -4.98 23.90 -8.65
CA PRO A 396 -4.34 25.16 -8.32
C PRO A 396 -2.83 25.11 -8.62
N LYS A 397 -2.31 26.15 -9.27
CA LYS A 397 -0.91 26.25 -9.68
C LYS A 397 0.08 25.96 -8.54
N LEU A 398 -0.26 26.34 -7.31
CA LEU A 398 0.54 26.03 -6.12
C LEU A 398 0.72 24.52 -5.90
N LEU A 399 -0.36 23.73 -6.04
CA LEU A 399 -0.28 22.27 -5.91
C LEU A 399 0.50 21.65 -7.06
N ILE A 400 0.32 22.14 -8.29
CA ILE A 400 1.07 21.65 -9.46
C ILE A 400 2.58 21.90 -9.26
N ASN A 401 2.98 23.11 -8.87
CA ASN A 401 4.38 23.41 -8.57
C ASN A 401 4.94 22.54 -7.45
N PHE A 402 4.18 22.32 -6.37
CA PHE A 402 4.59 21.45 -5.28
C PHE A 402 4.92 20.02 -5.75
N ILE A 403 4.13 19.47 -6.68
CA ILE A 403 4.35 18.14 -7.26
C ILE A 403 5.60 18.15 -8.15
N LEU A 404 5.70 19.14 -9.04
CA LEU A 404 6.82 19.26 -9.98
C LEU A 404 8.15 19.50 -9.27
N ASP A 405 8.18 20.33 -8.21
CA ASP A 405 9.41 20.59 -7.44
C ASP A 405 9.95 19.32 -6.77
N LYS A 406 9.06 18.42 -6.35
CA LYS A 406 9.46 17.10 -5.84
C LYS A 406 9.95 16.18 -6.95
N TYR A 407 9.37 16.25 -8.14
CA TYR A 407 9.82 15.49 -9.30
C TYR A 407 11.22 15.93 -9.77
N VAL A 408 11.46 17.25 -9.84
CA VAL A 408 12.75 17.85 -10.15
C VAL A 408 13.81 17.35 -9.17
N LYS A 409 13.59 17.53 -7.85
CA LYS A 409 14.51 17.06 -6.81
C LYS A 409 14.75 15.54 -6.86
N LYS A 410 13.70 14.74 -7.08
CA LYS A 410 13.83 13.28 -7.24
C LYS A 410 14.76 12.91 -8.39
N THR A 411 14.69 13.66 -9.49
CA THR A 411 15.46 13.40 -10.72
C THR A 411 16.91 13.85 -10.55
N GLU A 412 17.13 15.04 -9.98
CA GLU A 412 18.47 15.60 -9.73
C GLU A 412 19.29 14.75 -8.75
N LEU A 413 18.65 14.16 -7.73
CA LEU A 413 19.34 13.34 -6.73
C LEU A 413 19.58 11.87 -7.19
N LYS A 414 18.99 11.44 -8.30
CA LYS A 414 19.04 10.04 -8.73
C LYS A 414 20.46 9.66 -9.17
N GLY A 415 21.03 8.64 -8.53
CA GLY A 415 22.34 8.10 -8.90
C GLY A 415 23.53 8.81 -8.24
N ILE A 416 23.30 9.77 -7.35
CA ILE A 416 24.36 10.38 -6.52
C ILE A 416 24.52 9.57 -5.24
N GLU A 417 25.65 8.91 -5.07
CA GLU A 417 25.90 8.01 -3.92
C GLU A 417 25.84 8.75 -2.56
N SER A 418 26.35 9.99 -2.50
CA SER A 418 26.32 10.83 -1.30
C SER A 418 24.92 11.32 -0.92
N GLU A 419 23.99 11.37 -1.88
CA GLU A 419 22.62 11.88 -1.69
C GLU A 419 21.56 10.78 -1.65
N GLU A 420 21.96 9.50 -1.63
CA GLU A 420 21.03 8.37 -1.73
C GLU A 420 19.94 8.39 -0.64
N VAL A 421 20.30 8.81 0.58
CA VAL A 421 19.35 8.98 1.69
C VAL A 421 18.31 10.05 1.36
N ASN A 422 18.74 11.21 0.84
CA ASN A 422 17.86 12.30 0.44
C ASN A 422 17.00 11.91 -0.77
N TYR A 423 17.57 11.21 -1.75
CA TYR A 423 16.83 10.63 -2.87
C TYR A 423 15.71 9.71 -2.39
N ASN A 424 16.00 8.78 -1.48
CA ASN A 424 15.01 7.84 -0.94
C ASN A 424 13.89 8.57 -0.17
N ARG A 425 14.22 9.61 0.60
CA ARG A 425 13.23 10.49 1.27
C ARG A 425 12.32 11.17 0.26
N VAL A 426 12.88 11.85 -0.75
CA VAL A 426 12.11 12.57 -1.77
C VAL A 426 11.28 11.61 -2.61
N LYS A 427 11.81 10.44 -2.98
CA LYS A 427 11.08 9.40 -3.72
C LYS A 427 9.88 8.87 -2.93
N ALA A 428 10.06 8.58 -1.64
CA ALA A 428 8.98 8.12 -0.78
C ALA A 428 7.87 9.18 -0.64
N MET A 429 8.26 10.45 -0.52
CA MET A 429 7.32 11.58 -0.50
C MET A 429 6.59 11.74 -1.83
N PHE A 430 7.30 11.69 -2.95
CA PHE A 430 6.73 11.81 -4.29
C PHE A 430 5.68 10.73 -4.56
N ASN A 431 5.98 9.48 -4.22
CA ASN A 431 5.03 8.37 -4.34
C ASN A 431 3.81 8.52 -3.40
N SER A 432 3.98 9.22 -2.27
CA SER A 432 2.90 9.44 -1.28
C SER A 432 1.94 10.58 -1.68
N ILE A 433 2.25 11.39 -2.70
CA ILE A 433 1.39 12.50 -3.17
C ILE A 433 0.02 11.99 -3.61
N TYR A 434 0.00 10.95 -4.46
CA TYR A 434 -1.25 10.33 -4.91
C TYR A 434 -2.00 9.70 -3.72
N GLY A 435 -1.30 8.97 -2.86
CA GLY A 435 -1.92 8.36 -1.68
C GLY A 435 -2.64 9.38 -0.80
N MET A 436 -2.10 10.60 -0.70
CA MET A 436 -2.74 11.71 0.01
C MET A 436 -4.03 12.21 -0.67
N THR A 437 -4.11 12.25 -2.00
CA THR A 437 -5.31 12.75 -2.72
C THR A 437 -6.45 11.74 -2.74
N CYS A 438 -6.16 10.45 -2.67
CA CYS A 438 -7.16 9.38 -2.64
C CYS A 438 -7.46 8.85 -1.23
N THR A 439 -6.93 9.48 -0.17
CA THR A 439 -7.23 9.06 1.20
C THR A 439 -8.67 9.39 1.55
N ASN A 440 -9.50 8.36 1.72
CA ASN A 440 -10.82 8.52 2.34
C ASN A 440 -10.65 8.91 3.82
N THR A 441 -11.05 10.14 4.17
CA THR A 441 -11.01 10.66 5.54
C THR A 441 -12.30 10.43 6.32
N ILE A 442 -13.36 9.94 5.68
CA ILE A 442 -14.69 9.71 6.26
C ILE A 442 -14.94 8.20 6.21
N ARG A 443 -14.69 7.54 7.33
CA ARG A 443 -14.76 6.09 7.50
C ARG A 443 -15.26 5.77 8.90
N ASN A 444 -15.74 4.54 9.09
CA ASN A 444 -16.10 4.02 10.41
C ASN A 444 -14.97 4.24 11.41
N ASP A 445 -15.36 4.56 12.64
CA ASP A 445 -14.41 4.73 13.73
C ASP A 445 -13.98 3.34 14.20
N VAL A 446 -12.68 3.06 14.08
CA VAL A 446 -12.07 1.83 14.57
C VAL A 446 -11.67 2.08 16.02
N LEU A 447 -12.40 1.48 16.94
CA LEU A 447 -12.25 1.70 18.37
C LEU A 447 -11.66 0.46 19.04
N TYR A 448 -11.01 0.72 20.16
CA TYR A 448 -10.46 -0.30 21.04
C TYR A 448 -10.89 -0.02 22.47
N ASP A 449 -11.46 -1.02 23.10
CA ASP A 449 -11.77 -1.03 24.53
C ASP A 449 -10.93 -2.10 25.23
N ASN A 450 -10.46 -1.80 26.45
CA ASN A 450 -9.59 -2.72 27.19
C ASN A 450 -10.31 -4.02 27.59
N VAL A 451 -11.64 -4.01 27.68
CA VAL A 451 -12.45 -5.18 28.04
C VAL A 451 -13.06 -5.85 26.81
N LYS A 452 -13.72 -5.08 25.94
CA LYS A 452 -14.45 -5.60 24.76
C LYS A 452 -13.55 -5.84 23.55
N GLY A 453 -12.33 -5.32 23.54
CA GLY A 453 -11.41 -5.41 22.41
C GLY A 453 -11.76 -4.49 21.24
N TRP A 454 -11.59 -4.99 20.01
CA TRP A 454 -11.79 -4.22 18.79
C TRP A 454 -13.26 -4.19 18.38
N TYR A 455 -13.77 -3.02 18.03
CA TYR A 455 -15.08 -2.85 17.42
C TYR A 455 -15.07 -1.67 16.44
N GLU A 456 -16.03 -1.65 15.53
CA GLU A 456 -16.23 -0.55 14.60
C GLU A 456 -17.58 0.11 14.89
N GLU A 457 -17.57 1.44 14.97
CA GLU A 457 -18.80 2.23 14.98
C GLU A 457 -19.10 2.69 13.55
N GLU A 458 -20.25 2.26 13.04
CA GLU A 458 -20.73 2.69 11.74
C GLU A 458 -21.00 4.19 11.71
N LEU A 459 -20.66 4.84 10.61
CA LEU A 459 -20.96 6.24 10.41
C LEU A 459 -22.46 6.46 10.24
N THR A 460 -23.05 7.32 11.07
CA THR A 460 -24.39 7.85 10.82
C THR A 460 -24.37 8.91 9.72
N ASN A 461 -25.51 9.13 9.07
CA ASN A 461 -25.65 10.18 8.05
C ASN A 461 -25.31 11.58 8.59
N GLU A 462 -25.72 11.88 9.83
CA GLU A 462 -25.39 13.14 10.50
C GLU A 462 -23.88 13.30 10.69
N LYS A 463 -23.19 12.20 11.04
CA LYS A 463 -21.74 12.22 11.23
C LYS A 463 -20.99 12.42 9.91
N ILE A 464 -21.45 11.80 8.83
CA ILE A 464 -20.91 12.01 7.48
C ILE A 464 -21.01 13.48 7.10
N LEU A 465 -22.19 14.09 7.27
CA LEU A 465 -22.43 15.52 6.99
C LEU A 465 -21.49 16.42 7.80
N GLU A 466 -21.35 16.19 9.10
CA GLU A 466 -20.45 16.96 9.97
C GLU A 466 -18.99 16.89 9.48
N LEU A 467 -18.53 15.69 9.10
CA LEU A 467 -17.18 15.47 8.61
C LEU A 467 -16.93 16.10 7.23
N LEU A 468 -17.90 16.02 6.32
CA LEU A 468 -17.82 16.68 5.01
C LEU A 468 -17.72 18.20 5.15
N GLU A 469 -18.56 18.81 6.00
CA GLU A 469 -18.52 20.25 6.27
C GLU A 469 -17.19 20.67 6.93
N LYS A 470 -16.62 19.81 7.78
CA LYS A 470 -15.30 20.04 8.37
C LYS A 470 -14.20 20.02 7.31
N GLU A 471 -14.23 19.09 6.36
CA GLU A 471 -13.27 19.06 5.24
C GLU A 471 -13.45 20.28 4.33
N ARG A 472 -14.68 20.69 4.02
CA ARG A 472 -14.97 21.91 3.25
C ARG A 472 -14.41 23.15 3.92
N LYS A 473 -14.60 23.31 5.24
CA LYS A 473 -14.04 24.44 6.02
C LYS A 473 -12.51 24.48 5.96
N LYS A 474 -11.86 23.32 6.06
CA LYS A 474 -10.39 23.22 5.88
C LYS A 474 -9.98 23.68 4.49
N GLY A 475 -10.66 23.19 3.45
CA GLY A 475 -10.35 23.51 2.05
C GLY A 475 -8.95 23.03 1.66
N PHE A 476 -8.56 21.82 2.11
CA PHE A 476 -7.22 21.28 1.91
C PHE A 476 -7.08 20.56 0.57
N LEU A 477 -7.89 19.51 0.35
CA LEU A 477 -7.97 18.73 -0.88
C LEU A 477 -9.39 18.17 -1.02
N SER A 478 -9.88 18.01 -2.25
CA SER A 478 -11.13 17.32 -2.52
C SER A 478 -10.89 15.85 -2.86
N PHE A 479 -11.72 14.95 -2.32
CA PHE A 479 -11.65 13.52 -2.61
C PHE A 479 -11.94 13.20 -4.09
N SER A 480 -12.78 14.01 -4.76
CA SER A 480 -13.08 13.84 -6.19
C SER A 480 -11.84 13.97 -7.07
N ILE A 481 -10.83 14.74 -6.64
CA ILE A 481 -9.54 14.81 -7.35
C ILE A 481 -8.90 13.41 -7.39
N GLY A 482 -8.87 12.69 -6.26
CA GLY A 482 -8.30 11.34 -6.19
C GLY A 482 -9.04 10.35 -7.11
N VAL A 483 -10.36 10.45 -7.18
CA VAL A 483 -11.20 9.63 -8.09
C VAL A 483 -10.78 9.87 -9.55
N TRP A 484 -10.71 11.12 -9.99
CA TRP A 484 -10.33 11.46 -11.37
C TRP A 484 -8.86 11.19 -11.69
N VAL A 485 -7.94 11.32 -10.72
CA VAL A 485 -6.52 10.93 -10.91
C VAL A 485 -6.42 9.47 -11.34
N THR A 486 -7.13 8.58 -10.66
CA THR A 486 -7.11 7.15 -11.03
C THR A 486 -7.82 6.88 -12.35
N ALA A 487 -8.93 7.56 -12.63
CA ALA A 487 -9.65 7.42 -13.89
C ALA A 487 -8.80 7.83 -15.10
N TYR A 488 -8.08 8.97 -15.03
CA TYR A 488 -7.16 9.38 -16.08
C TYR A 488 -5.97 8.43 -16.23
N ALA A 489 -5.36 8.01 -15.12
CA ALA A 489 -4.23 7.08 -15.17
C ALA A 489 -4.62 5.75 -15.82
N ARG A 490 -5.79 5.19 -15.44
CA ARG A 490 -6.37 4.01 -16.11
C ARG A 490 -6.64 4.28 -17.57
N ASN A 491 -7.31 5.39 -17.90
CA ASN A 491 -7.64 5.70 -19.30
C ASN A 491 -6.40 5.84 -20.18
N ASN A 492 -5.31 6.42 -19.68
CA ASN A 492 -4.05 6.50 -20.43
C ASN A 492 -3.49 5.11 -20.74
N LEU A 493 -3.50 4.18 -19.77
CA LEU A 493 -3.09 2.79 -20.01
C LEU A 493 -4.05 2.09 -20.98
N LEU A 494 -5.34 2.13 -20.66
CA LEU A 494 -6.38 1.33 -21.31
C LEU A 494 -6.66 1.79 -22.74
N SER A 495 -6.58 3.09 -23.03
CA SER A 495 -6.77 3.62 -24.39
C SER A 495 -5.63 3.22 -25.35
N ASN A 496 -4.43 2.96 -24.83
CA ASN A 496 -3.34 2.34 -25.59
C ASN A 496 -3.53 0.82 -25.68
N LEU A 497 -3.92 0.18 -24.57
CA LEU A 497 -4.17 -1.26 -24.50
C LEU A 497 -5.19 -1.70 -25.56
N ILE A 498 -6.34 -1.04 -25.69
CA ILE A 498 -7.37 -1.44 -26.67
C ILE A 498 -6.89 -1.35 -28.12
N LYS A 499 -5.91 -0.48 -28.41
CA LYS A 499 -5.29 -0.37 -29.75
C LYS A 499 -4.25 -1.48 -29.99
N LEU A 500 -3.74 -2.07 -28.90
CA LEU A 500 -2.70 -3.09 -28.88
C LEU A 500 -3.24 -4.46 -28.43
N ASP A 501 -4.56 -4.61 -28.32
CA ASP A 501 -5.22 -5.68 -27.55
C ASP A 501 -4.78 -7.08 -27.97
N SER A 502 -4.68 -7.32 -29.27
CA SER A 502 -4.22 -8.59 -29.83
C SER A 502 -2.77 -8.93 -29.50
N HIS A 503 -1.93 -7.96 -29.16
CA HIS A 503 -0.53 -8.18 -28.77
C HIS A 503 -0.31 -7.99 -27.26
N GLN A 504 -1.33 -7.54 -26.53
CA GLN A 504 -1.18 -7.27 -25.12
C GLN A 504 -1.33 -8.57 -24.32
N VAL A 505 -0.32 -8.86 -23.52
CA VAL A 505 -0.21 -10.10 -22.74
C VAL A 505 -0.59 -9.86 -21.29
N TYR A 506 -0.06 -8.78 -20.70
CA TYR A 506 -0.24 -8.49 -19.29
C TYR A 506 -0.15 -6.99 -19.03
N ALA A 507 -0.95 -6.49 -18.09
CA ALA A 507 -0.97 -5.10 -17.67
C ALA A 507 -0.90 -5.02 -16.15
N ASP A 508 -0.14 -4.06 -15.61
CA ASP A 508 -0.16 -3.74 -14.18
C ASP A 508 0.02 -2.25 -13.96
N THR A 509 -1.08 -1.58 -13.62
CA THR A 509 -1.24 -0.19 -13.21
C THR A 509 -0.78 0.87 -14.22
N ASP A 510 0.50 0.86 -14.57
CA ASP A 510 1.19 1.82 -15.41
C ASP A 510 2.08 1.12 -16.45
N SER A 511 1.90 -0.19 -16.62
CA SER A 511 2.75 -1.03 -17.46
C SER A 511 1.98 -1.91 -18.44
N LEU A 512 2.52 -2.11 -19.64
CA LEU A 512 2.03 -3.09 -20.63
C LEU A 512 3.15 -4.03 -21.06
N LYS A 513 2.82 -5.32 -21.14
CA LYS A 513 3.67 -6.40 -21.66
C LYS A 513 3.11 -6.76 -23.03
N LEU A 514 3.90 -6.58 -24.08
CA LEU A 514 3.47 -6.67 -25.47
C LEU A 514 4.25 -7.77 -26.19
N LEU A 515 3.53 -8.69 -26.82
CA LEU A 515 4.08 -9.69 -27.72
C LEU A 515 4.58 -9.03 -29.00
N ASN A 516 5.70 -9.53 -29.55
CA ASN A 516 6.24 -9.06 -30.82
C ASN A 516 5.17 -8.95 -31.94
N GLY A 517 5.31 -7.95 -32.82
CA GLY A 517 4.37 -7.67 -33.92
C GLY A 517 3.45 -6.46 -33.69
N TYR A 518 3.48 -5.87 -32.50
CA TYR A 518 2.68 -4.69 -32.17
C TYR A 518 3.12 -3.43 -32.92
N ASP A 519 2.17 -2.53 -33.19
CA ASP A 519 2.44 -1.25 -33.84
C ASP A 519 3.05 -0.24 -32.85
N LYS A 520 4.36 -0.02 -32.98
CA LYS A 520 5.12 0.95 -32.15
C LYS A 520 4.60 2.38 -32.30
N ASN A 521 3.98 2.72 -33.44
CA ASN A 521 3.43 4.06 -33.64
C ASN A 521 2.34 4.39 -32.62
N ILE A 522 1.64 3.41 -32.06
CA ILE A 522 0.65 3.66 -31.00
C ILE A 522 1.33 4.27 -29.76
N ILE A 523 2.49 3.73 -29.37
CA ILE A 523 3.28 4.21 -28.24
C ILE A 523 3.89 5.59 -28.55
N ASP A 524 4.45 5.75 -29.74
CA ASP A 524 5.07 7.02 -30.16
C ASP A 524 4.03 8.14 -30.28
N ASN A 525 2.83 7.85 -30.79
CA ASN A 525 1.72 8.79 -30.84
C ASN A 525 1.25 9.19 -29.44
N TYR A 526 1.15 8.24 -28.51
CA TYR A 526 0.85 8.58 -27.11
C TYR A 526 1.93 9.50 -26.52
N ASN A 527 3.21 9.19 -26.72
CA ASN A 527 4.31 10.03 -26.24
C ASN A 527 4.28 11.44 -26.84
N LYS A 528 3.90 11.56 -28.11
CA LYS A 528 3.68 12.85 -28.77
C LYS A 528 2.51 13.63 -28.13
N GLU A 529 1.38 12.97 -27.89
CA GLU A 529 0.22 13.58 -27.20
C GLU A 529 0.59 14.05 -25.78
N VAL A 530 1.46 13.31 -25.08
CA VAL A 530 1.98 13.70 -23.75
C VAL A 530 2.78 14.99 -23.86
N VAL A 531 3.71 15.09 -24.81
CA VAL A 531 4.53 16.29 -25.06
C VAL A 531 3.64 17.49 -25.36
N GLU A 532 2.75 17.36 -26.35
CA GLU A 532 1.84 18.44 -26.77
C GLU A 532 0.97 18.95 -25.61
N ARG A 533 0.46 18.02 -24.79
CA ARG A 533 -0.33 18.37 -23.61
C ARG A 533 0.50 19.12 -22.57
N ILE A 534 1.70 18.65 -22.28
CA ILE A 534 2.59 19.31 -21.32
C ILE A 534 2.96 20.72 -21.79
N GLU A 535 3.29 20.89 -23.08
CA GLU A 535 3.58 22.21 -23.67
C GLU A 535 2.40 23.16 -23.55
N TYR A 536 1.19 22.68 -23.90
CA TYR A 536 -0.04 23.46 -23.76
C TYR A 536 -0.28 23.89 -22.31
N VAL A 537 -0.19 22.95 -21.37
CA VAL A 537 -0.44 23.21 -19.94
C VAL A 537 0.63 24.12 -19.34
N SER A 538 1.90 23.90 -19.71
CA SER A 538 3.04 24.75 -19.33
C SER A 538 2.80 26.20 -19.72
N LYS A 539 2.41 26.46 -20.98
CA LYS A 539 2.10 27.80 -21.49
C LYS A 539 0.88 28.39 -20.79
N MET A 540 -0.20 27.63 -20.66
CA MET A 540 -1.46 28.12 -20.10
C MET A 540 -1.35 28.44 -18.60
N LEU A 541 -0.62 27.63 -17.82
CA LEU A 541 -0.38 27.86 -16.39
C LEU A 541 0.83 28.76 -16.10
N ASN A 542 1.60 29.12 -17.12
CA ASN A 542 2.87 29.83 -16.98
C ASN A 542 3.83 29.12 -16.00
N ILE A 543 4.09 27.83 -16.26
CA ILE A 543 5.03 26.99 -15.51
C ILE A 543 6.15 26.57 -16.48
N PRO A 544 7.44 26.75 -16.13
CA PRO A 544 8.55 26.37 -17.01
C PRO A 544 8.50 24.90 -17.43
N ILE A 545 8.74 24.63 -18.73
CA ILE A 545 8.67 23.28 -19.31
C ILE A 545 9.71 22.33 -18.70
N GLU A 546 10.84 22.88 -18.26
CA GLU A 546 11.95 22.17 -17.63
C GLU A 546 11.54 21.47 -16.33
N LYS A 547 10.49 21.96 -15.65
CA LYS A 547 9.96 21.30 -14.46
C LYS A 547 9.24 19.99 -14.76
N TYR A 548 8.70 19.85 -15.97
CA TYR A 548 8.06 18.63 -16.45
C TYR A 548 9.07 17.64 -17.06
N SER A 549 10.25 18.14 -17.43
CA SER A 549 11.33 17.37 -18.04
C SER A 549 12.70 17.75 -17.44
N PRO A 550 12.90 17.52 -16.12
CA PRO A 550 14.14 17.82 -15.45
C PRO A 550 15.28 16.94 -15.97
N LYS A 551 16.50 17.43 -15.82
CA LYS A 551 17.71 16.69 -16.14
C LYS A 551 18.20 15.91 -14.93
N ASP A 552 18.72 14.71 -15.16
CA ASP A 552 19.49 14.00 -14.15
C ASP A 552 20.95 14.49 -14.10
N ILE A 553 21.76 13.86 -13.25
CA ILE A 553 23.19 14.16 -13.12
C ILE A 553 24.02 13.91 -14.38
N LYS A 554 23.51 13.11 -15.33
CA LYS A 554 24.15 12.85 -16.61
C LYS A 554 23.71 13.86 -17.68
N GLY A 555 22.82 14.79 -17.33
CA GLY A 555 22.24 15.77 -18.24
C GLY A 555 21.10 15.22 -19.10
N GLU A 556 20.68 13.97 -18.88
CA GLU A 556 19.59 13.33 -19.63
C GLU A 556 18.24 13.88 -19.12
N LYS A 557 17.37 14.27 -20.05
CA LYS A 557 16.03 14.80 -19.72
C LYS A 557 15.05 13.66 -19.48
N HIS A 558 14.30 13.73 -18.38
CA HIS A 558 13.31 12.72 -18.00
C HIS A 558 11.90 13.32 -18.05
N LEU A 559 11.21 13.20 -19.18
CA LEU A 559 9.84 13.72 -19.35
C LEU A 559 8.83 12.92 -18.52
N LEU A 560 7.90 13.61 -17.86
CA LEU A 560 6.78 13.00 -17.14
C LEU A 560 5.73 12.40 -18.08
N GLY A 561 5.23 11.21 -17.73
CA GLY A 561 4.04 10.60 -18.33
C GLY A 561 4.24 9.85 -19.64
N VAL A 562 5.45 9.89 -20.21
CA VAL A 562 5.78 9.12 -21.41
C VAL A 562 5.84 7.64 -21.11
N PHE A 563 5.59 6.84 -22.12
CA PHE A 563 5.62 5.40 -22.08
C PHE A 563 6.98 4.90 -22.56
N GLU A 564 7.83 4.52 -21.61
CA GLU A 564 9.21 4.11 -21.88
C GLU A 564 9.33 2.60 -21.91
N CYS A 565 10.12 2.10 -22.86
CA CYS A 565 10.47 0.69 -22.91
C CYS A 565 11.52 0.37 -21.84
N GLU A 566 11.36 -0.73 -21.10
CA GLU A 566 12.32 -1.16 -20.08
C GLU A 566 13.64 -1.72 -20.67
N THR A 567 13.66 -1.98 -21.97
CA THR A 567 14.77 -2.61 -22.69
C THR A 567 16.05 -1.76 -22.64
N LYS A 568 17.21 -2.41 -22.40
CA LYS A 568 18.52 -1.73 -22.40
C LYS A 568 19.00 -1.47 -23.83
N LYS A 569 19.82 -0.44 -24.03
CA LYS A 569 20.47 -0.18 -25.33
C LYS A 569 21.24 -1.42 -25.79
N GLY A 570 20.77 -2.04 -26.88
CA GLY A 570 21.40 -3.21 -27.53
C GLY A 570 20.53 -4.47 -27.57
N ASP A 571 19.50 -4.57 -26.72
CA ASP A 571 18.55 -5.68 -26.74
C ASP A 571 17.40 -5.41 -27.74
N LEU A 572 16.92 -6.46 -28.42
CA LEU A 572 15.79 -6.37 -29.35
C LEU A 572 14.44 -6.35 -28.63
N PHE A 573 14.32 -7.07 -27.50
CA PHE A 573 13.11 -7.20 -26.68
C PHE A 573 13.44 -7.17 -25.18
N THR A 574 12.47 -6.88 -24.32
CA THR A 574 12.70 -6.89 -22.85
C THR A 574 12.90 -8.31 -22.29
N TYR A 575 12.08 -9.27 -22.71
CA TYR A 575 12.09 -10.64 -22.21
C TYR A 575 12.22 -11.64 -23.36
N LYS A 576 13.07 -12.66 -23.17
CA LYS A 576 13.21 -13.75 -24.14
C LYS A 576 11.98 -14.66 -24.09
N ARG A 577 11.55 -15.05 -22.89
CA ARG A 577 10.34 -15.85 -22.66
C ARG A 577 9.50 -15.27 -21.52
N PHE A 578 8.18 -15.37 -21.62
CA PHE A 578 7.21 -14.83 -20.65
C PHE A 578 6.07 -15.83 -20.45
N ILE A 579 5.60 -16.00 -19.22
CA ILE A 579 4.39 -16.78 -18.89
C ILE A 579 3.62 -16.06 -17.78
N THR A 580 2.28 -16.09 -17.87
CA THR A 580 1.38 -15.56 -16.83
C THR A 580 0.35 -16.60 -16.42
N GLN A 581 0.00 -16.56 -15.14
CA GLN A 581 -1.04 -17.38 -14.49
C GLN A 581 -2.19 -16.48 -13.98
N GLY A 582 -2.20 -15.20 -14.34
CA GLY A 582 -3.21 -14.23 -13.93
C GLY A 582 -2.63 -12.94 -13.32
N ALA A 583 -3.50 -12.12 -12.75
CA ALA A 583 -3.12 -10.84 -12.15
C ALA A 583 -2.06 -11.02 -11.05
N LYS A 584 -0.93 -10.31 -11.21
CA LYS A 584 0.25 -10.33 -10.32
C LYS A 584 0.85 -11.73 -10.12
N LYS A 585 0.78 -12.58 -11.15
CA LYS A 585 1.32 -13.94 -11.18
C LYS A 585 1.97 -14.21 -12.55
N TYR A 586 3.21 -13.79 -12.74
CA TYR A 586 3.96 -14.04 -13.98
C TYR A 586 5.42 -14.38 -13.72
N ALA A 587 6.05 -15.04 -14.68
CA ALA A 587 7.46 -15.35 -14.71
C ALA A 587 8.06 -14.99 -16.07
N VAL A 588 9.33 -14.59 -16.06
CA VAL A 588 10.07 -14.20 -17.26
C VAL A 588 11.44 -14.83 -17.28
N GLU A 589 11.96 -15.08 -18.47
CA GLU A 589 13.35 -15.44 -18.71
C GLU A 589 14.02 -14.34 -19.54
N ASP A 590 15.17 -13.84 -19.08
CA ASP A 590 15.98 -12.89 -19.86
C ASP A 590 16.89 -13.59 -20.89
N PHE A 591 17.50 -12.81 -21.79
CA PHE A 591 18.36 -13.35 -22.85
C PHE A 591 19.63 -14.05 -22.34
N SER A 592 20.00 -13.82 -21.07
CA SER A 592 21.08 -14.54 -20.38
C SER A 592 20.63 -15.85 -19.73
N GLY A 593 19.34 -16.22 -19.85
CA GLY A 593 18.76 -17.43 -19.27
C GLY A 593 18.35 -17.30 -17.81
N ASN A 594 18.32 -16.09 -17.23
CA ASN A 594 17.91 -15.94 -15.83
C ASN A 594 16.39 -15.82 -15.71
N ILE A 595 15.81 -16.63 -14.84
CA ILE A 595 14.38 -16.59 -14.52
C ILE A 595 14.11 -15.58 -13.40
N LYS A 596 13.05 -14.79 -13.58
CA LYS A 596 12.52 -13.86 -12.57
C LYS A 596 11.02 -14.07 -12.44
N ILE A 597 10.49 -13.96 -11.23
CA ILE A 597 9.05 -14.06 -10.97
C ILE A 597 8.48 -12.77 -10.39
N THR A 598 7.19 -12.58 -10.62
CA THR A 598 6.34 -11.66 -9.88
C THR A 598 5.07 -12.40 -9.47
N VAL A 599 5.04 -12.85 -8.22
CA VAL A 599 3.87 -13.44 -7.59
C VAL A 599 3.52 -12.62 -6.36
N ALA A 600 2.28 -12.13 -6.28
CA ALA A 600 1.83 -11.32 -5.16
C ALA A 600 2.01 -12.08 -3.84
N GLY A 601 3.00 -11.63 -3.08
CA GLY A 601 3.32 -12.19 -1.78
C GLY A 601 4.37 -13.28 -1.76
N VAL A 602 5.10 -13.52 -2.85
CA VAL A 602 6.32 -14.34 -2.86
C VAL A 602 7.52 -13.43 -3.16
N PRO A 603 8.65 -13.56 -2.43
CA PRO A 603 9.88 -12.83 -2.73
C PRO A 603 10.40 -13.17 -4.12
N LYS A 604 10.68 -12.14 -4.94
CA LYS A 604 11.07 -12.31 -6.35
C LYS A 604 12.30 -13.19 -6.55
N LYS A 605 13.33 -13.02 -5.71
CA LYS A 605 14.61 -13.74 -5.85
C LYS A 605 14.51 -15.19 -5.40
N GLU A 606 14.01 -15.43 -4.19
CA GLU A 606 13.91 -16.79 -3.64
C GLU A 606 12.86 -17.62 -4.35
N GLY A 607 11.70 -17.03 -4.68
CA GLY A 607 10.67 -17.76 -5.43
C GLY A 607 11.10 -18.12 -6.85
N ALA A 608 11.96 -17.34 -7.50
CA ALA A 608 12.50 -17.70 -8.81
C ALA A 608 13.38 -18.96 -8.74
N LYS A 609 14.06 -19.24 -7.61
CA LYS A 609 14.87 -20.44 -7.43
C LYS A 609 14.04 -21.73 -7.35
N CYS A 610 12.72 -21.63 -7.15
CA CYS A 610 11.82 -22.79 -7.19
C CYS A 610 11.56 -23.30 -8.61
N LEU A 611 11.90 -22.52 -9.62
CA LEU A 611 11.73 -22.88 -11.02
C LEU A 611 13.05 -23.39 -11.56
N SER A 612 13.08 -24.64 -12.04
CA SER A 612 14.24 -25.13 -12.80
C SER A 612 14.18 -24.63 -14.24
N LYS A 613 12.96 -24.47 -14.75
CA LYS A 613 12.65 -23.95 -16.08
C LYS A 613 11.33 -23.17 -16.04
N LEU A 614 11.09 -22.32 -17.02
CA LEU A 614 9.93 -21.44 -17.05
C LEU A 614 8.60 -22.20 -17.09
N GLU A 615 8.62 -23.40 -17.69
CA GLU A 615 7.49 -24.32 -17.81
C GLU A 615 6.96 -24.81 -16.46
N ASP A 616 7.78 -24.75 -15.40
CA ASP A 616 7.37 -25.17 -14.05
C ASP A 616 6.41 -24.16 -13.40
N PHE A 617 6.25 -22.95 -13.98
CA PHE A 617 5.39 -21.90 -13.48
C PHE A 617 3.91 -22.13 -13.87
N ARG A 618 3.27 -23.11 -13.21
CA ARG A 618 1.89 -23.55 -13.47
C ARG A 618 1.12 -23.77 -12.17
N ASP A 619 -0.19 -24.00 -12.29
CA ASP A 619 -1.05 -24.33 -11.15
C ASP A 619 -0.48 -25.49 -10.32
N ASN A 620 -0.72 -25.44 -9.01
CA ASN A 620 -0.20 -26.34 -7.98
C ASN A 620 1.31 -26.20 -7.71
N LEU A 621 2.00 -25.21 -8.30
CA LEU A 621 3.34 -24.85 -7.86
C LEU A 621 3.28 -24.30 -6.43
N VAL A 622 3.89 -25.02 -5.49
CA VAL A 622 3.93 -24.64 -4.08
C VAL A 622 5.24 -23.94 -3.74
N PHE A 623 5.15 -22.68 -3.35
CA PHE A 623 6.22 -21.96 -2.66
C PHE A 623 6.11 -22.24 -1.16
N LYS A 624 7.01 -23.07 -0.63
CA LYS A 624 7.08 -23.39 0.80
C LYS A 624 7.37 -22.15 1.64
N SER A 625 7.06 -22.17 2.94
CA SER A 625 7.32 -21.00 3.80
C SER A 625 8.79 -20.57 3.82
N SER A 626 9.72 -21.52 3.70
CA SER A 626 11.16 -21.25 3.62
C SER A 626 11.54 -20.39 2.41
N ILE A 627 10.67 -20.30 1.40
CA ILE A 627 10.83 -19.50 0.20
C ILE A 627 10.03 -18.20 0.27
N THR A 628 8.78 -18.28 0.76
CA THR A 628 7.92 -17.10 0.88
C THR A 628 8.47 -16.12 1.92
N ASP A 629 9.18 -16.62 2.94
CA ASP A 629 9.66 -15.86 4.09
C ASP A 629 8.51 -15.03 4.71
N LYS A 630 7.31 -15.63 4.68
CA LYS A 630 6.08 -15.03 5.16
C LYS A 630 5.50 -15.83 6.28
N GLN A 631 4.93 -15.09 7.22
CA GLN A 631 4.19 -15.63 8.34
C GLN A 631 2.75 -15.14 8.29
N THR A 632 1.84 -16.02 8.70
CA THR A 632 0.47 -15.68 9.02
C THR A 632 0.41 -15.37 10.51
N ILE A 633 -0.23 -14.27 10.86
CA ILE A 633 -0.44 -13.90 12.26
C ILE A 633 -1.77 -14.51 12.72
N VAL A 634 -1.71 -15.36 13.74
CA VAL A 634 -2.88 -15.81 14.51
C VAL A 634 -2.95 -14.94 15.76
N TYR A 635 -3.99 -14.10 15.86
CA TYR A 635 -4.20 -13.25 17.02
C TYR A 635 -4.79 -14.06 18.17
N LEU A 636 -4.12 -14.04 19.32
CA LEU A 636 -4.57 -14.68 20.55
C LEU A 636 -5.20 -13.58 21.41
N ASP A 637 -6.53 -13.46 21.35
CA ASP A 637 -7.27 -12.52 22.19
C ASP A 637 -7.56 -13.08 23.58
N GLU A 638 -7.55 -14.40 23.70
CA GLU A 638 -7.64 -15.12 24.97
C GLU A 638 -6.68 -16.31 24.90
N GLN A 639 -5.75 -16.36 25.85
CA GLN A 639 -4.78 -17.44 25.99
C GLN A 639 -4.87 -18.01 27.40
N LEU A 640 -4.96 -19.33 27.49
CA LEU A 640 -4.97 -20.05 28.77
C LEU A 640 -3.55 -20.22 29.31
N GLU A 641 -3.45 -20.23 30.62
CA GLU A 641 -2.19 -20.54 31.30
C GLU A 641 -1.71 -21.94 30.92
N ASN A 642 -0.40 -22.09 30.72
CA ASN A 642 0.20 -23.38 30.41
C ASN A 642 1.67 -23.45 30.82
N GLU A 643 2.11 -24.66 31.16
CA GLU A 643 3.52 -24.95 31.39
C GLU A 643 4.22 -25.20 30.05
N LEU A 644 5.34 -24.50 29.84
CA LEU A 644 6.22 -24.61 28.70
C LEU A 644 7.63 -24.99 29.17
N VAL A 645 8.30 -25.85 28.41
CA VAL A 645 9.73 -26.17 28.61
C VAL A 645 10.49 -25.64 27.40
N ASP A 646 11.55 -24.86 27.66
CA ASP A 646 12.41 -24.35 26.60
C ASP A 646 13.44 -25.37 26.10
N TYR A 647 14.20 -24.99 25.09
CA TYR A 647 15.25 -25.84 24.52
C TYR A 647 16.43 -26.14 25.46
N GLN A 648 16.56 -25.41 26.57
CA GLN A 648 17.58 -25.59 27.61
C GLN A 648 17.06 -26.41 28.80
N GLY A 649 15.79 -26.85 28.78
CA GLY A 649 15.14 -27.60 29.85
C GLY A 649 14.55 -26.74 30.98
N ASN A 650 14.51 -25.41 30.83
CA ASN A 650 13.88 -24.53 31.81
C ASN A 650 12.36 -24.61 31.69
N LYS A 651 11.70 -24.88 32.82
CA LYS A 651 10.24 -24.82 32.92
C LYS A 651 9.78 -23.40 33.20
N TYR A 652 8.68 -23.00 32.58
CA TYR A 652 8.04 -21.71 32.82
C TYR A 652 6.52 -21.84 32.73
N ASN A 653 5.80 -21.23 33.67
CA ASN A 653 4.35 -21.13 33.59
C ASN A 653 3.98 -19.86 32.80
N ASN A 654 3.54 -20.03 31.56
CA ASN A 654 3.08 -18.93 30.74
C ASN A 654 1.73 -18.42 31.26
N THR A 655 1.69 -17.14 31.65
CA THR A 655 0.49 -16.45 32.14
C THR A 655 0.07 -15.29 31.24
N ASP A 656 0.66 -15.18 30.04
CA ASP A 656 0.28 -14.18 29.05
C ASP A 656 -1.17 -14.43 28.62
N LYS A 657 -2.03 -13.41 28.78
CA LYS A 657 -3.46 -13.48 28.47
C LYS A 657 -3.77 -13.24 26.99
N THR A 658 -2.92 -12.47 26.33
CA THR A 658 -3.07 -12.07 24.93
C THR A 658 -1.70 -12.13 24.26
N GLY A 659 -1.70 -12.30 22.94
CA GLY A 659 -0.47 -12.35 22.17
C GLY A 659 -0.73 -12.63 20.70
N ALA A 660 0.32 -12.94 19.97
CA ALA A 660 0.25 -13.27 18.56
C ALA A 660 1.15 -14.46 18.26
N CYS A 661 0.59 -15.46 17.59
CA CYS A 661 1.34 -16.62 17.10
C CYS A 661 1.67 -16.40 15.62
N LEU A 662 2.95 -16.43 15.28
CA LEU A 662 3.45 -16.33 13.91
C LEU A 662 3.66 -17.73 13.35
N ILE A 663 2.82 -18.14 12.39
CA ILE A 663 2.94 -19.45 11.75
C ILE A 663 3.45 -19.30 10.31
N PRO A 664 4.29 -20.23 9.81
CA PRO A 664 4.77 -20.17 8.43
C PRO A 664 3.63 -20.20 7.41
N CYS A 665 3.80 -19.45 6.33
CA CYS A 665 2.77 -19.28 5.30
C CYS A 665 3.32 -19.69 3.93
N SER A 666 2.95 -20.88 3.47
CA SER A 666 3.17 -21.31 2.09
C SER A 666 2.23 -20.58 1.12
N TYR A 667 2.64 -20.48 -0.13
CA TYR A 667 1.80 -19.99 -1.22
C TYR A 667 1.67 -21.06 -2.30
N GLU A 668 0.45 -21.42 -2.66
CA GLU A 668 0.19 -22.31 -3.78
C GLU A 668 -0.33 -21.50 -4.96
N LEU A 669 0.32 -21.65 -6.10
CA LEU A 669 -0.10 -21.00 -7.33
C LEU A 669 -1.37 -21.68 -7.84
N GLY A 670 -2.41 -20.88 -8.06
CA GLY A 670 -3.67 -21.39 -8.59
C GLY A 670 -4.55 -20.29 -9.15
N LYS A 671 -5.53 -20.71 -9.96
CA LYS A 671 -6.57 -19.90 -10.58
C LYS A 671 -7.94 -20.28 -10.01
N SER A 672 -8.94 -19.40 -10.15
CA SER A 672 -10.32 -19.80 -9.82
C SER A 672 -10.79 -20.85 -10.84
N ILE A 673 -11.69 -21.74 -10.42
CA ILE A 673 -12.25 -22.80 -11.29
C ILE A 673 -12.88 -22.18 -12.54
N GLU A 674 -13.64 -21.09 -12.37
CA GLU A 674 -14.25 -20.36 -13.47
C GLU A 674 -13.21 -19.87 -14.48
N TYR A 675 -12.10 -19.29 -14.01
CA TYR A 675 -11.06 -18.77 -14.89
C TYR A 675 -10.29 -19.90 -15.58
N ALA A 676 -10.01 -20.99 -14.87
CA ALA A 676 -9.40 -22.18 -15.44
C ALA A 676 -10.26 -22.79 -16.56
N ASN A 677 -11.58 -22.87 -16.34
CA ASN A 677 -12.53 -23.35 -17.36
C ASN A 677 -12.51 -22.45 -18.61
N LEU A 678 -12.51 -21.13 -18.44
CA LEU A 678 -12.40 -20.18 -19.55
C LEU A 678 -11.12 -20.40 -20.38
N ILE A 679 -9.97 -20.57 -19.73
CA ILE A 679 -8.69 -20.78 -20.42
C ILE A 679 -8.66 -22.13 -21.17
N SER A 680 -9.28 -23.16 -20.60
CA SER A 680 -9.33 -24.50 -21.19
C SER A 680 -10.30 -24.63 -22.37
N ASP A 681 -11.21 -23.67 -22.56
CA ASP A 681 -12.21 -23.70 -23.61
C ASP A 681 -11.61 -23.23 -24.95
N GLU A 682 -11.14 -24.18 -25.77
CA GLU A 682 -10.60 -23.90 -27.11
C GLU A 682 -11.60 -23.24 -28.07
N SER A 683 -12.90 -23.40 -27.84
CA SER A 683 -13.94 -22.76 -28.68
C SER A 683 -14.04 -21.25 -28.47
N SER A 684 -13.55 -20.76 -27.33
CA SER A 684 -13.63 -19.35 -26.94
C SER A 684 -12.42 -18.52 -27.40
N LYS A 685 -11.24 -19.14 -27.59
CA LYS A 685 -9.93 -18.44 -27.72
C LYS A 685 -9.77 -17.48 -28.90
N ARG A 686 -10.71 -17.40 -29.86
CA ARG A 686 -10.56 -16.62 -31.10
C ARG A 686 -11.79 -15.81 -31.57
N ALA A 687 -12.90 -15.81 -30.83
CA ALA A 687 -14.10 -15.14 -31.28
C ALA A 687 -14.07 -13.64 -30.92
N ILE A 688 -13.70 -12.77 -31.88
CA ILE A 688 -13.96 -11.33 -31.79
C ILE A 688 -15.43 -11.08 -32.16
N TYR A 689 -16.11 -10.22 -31.41
CA TYR A 689 -17.42 -9.72 -31.84
C TYR A 689 -17.25 -8.84 -33.08
N MET A 690 -17.69 -9.34 -34.24
CA MET A 690 -17.73 -8.59 -35.49
C MET A 690 -19.09 -7.88 -35.57
N GLU A 691 -19.11 -6.55 -35.57
CA GLU A 691 -20.30 -5.77 -35.94
C GLU A 691 -20.64 -6.09 -37.41
N GLU A 692 -21.87 -6.52 -37.69
CA GLU A 692 -22.37 -6.57 -39.06
C GLU A 692 -22.32 -5.14 -39.63
N ILE A 693 -21.39 -4.89 -40.55
CA ILE A 693 -21.37 -3.65 -41.34
C ILE A 693 -22.64 -3.66 -42.17
N LYS A 694 -23.68 -2.94 -41.71
CA LYS A 694 -24.78 -2.56 -42.57
C LYS A 694 -24.24 -1.56 -43.57
N ASN A 695 -23.96 -2.03 -44.79
CA ASN A 695 -23.84 -1.16 -45.94
C ASN A 695 -25.20 -0.51 -46.19
N GLU A 696 -25.34 0.77 -45.85
CA GLU A 696 -26.20 1.74 -46.54
C GLU A 696 -25.64 3.15 -46.37
#